data_AF-A0A9E7F3A8-F1
#
_entry.id   AF-A0A9E7F3A8-F1
#
_cell.length_a   1.000
_cell.length_b   1.000
_cell.length_c   1.000
_cell.angle_alpha   90.00
_cell.angle_beta   90.00
_cell.angle_gamma   90.00
#
_symmetry.space_group_name_H-M   'P 1'
#
loop_
_entity.id
_entity.type
_entity.pdbx_description
1 polymer ?
#
loop_
_entity_poly.entity_id
_entity_poly.type
_entity_poly.pdbx_seq_one_letter_code
_entity_poly.pdbx_strand_id
1 'polypeptide(L)'
;MAAAQLLSCPSGSPQIYRIANASAFPPKPFPRFPARFRSRTLTLQTSASRIPPAAASSAAAAAPAAAAAGFRHCFSKGEDGFLYCEGVRVEDVMEAVERSPFYLYSKDQITRNFEAYKEALEGLKSVVGYAIKANNNLKILEHLKGLGCGAVLVSGNELRLALRAGFDPTRCIFNGNGKLLEDLVLAAEKGVFVNVDSEFDLENIVTAARVVGKRVPVLLRINPDVDPQVHPYVATGNKTSKFGIRNEKLQWFLDAVKKHSSEIDLVGVHCHLGSTITKVDIFRDAAILMVNFIDQIRAQGFQLEYLNIGGGLGIDYHHSGAVLPTPLDLVNTVRELVLSRDLTLIIEPGRSLIANTCCLVNRVTGVKTNGTKNFIVIDGSMAELIRPSLYGAYQHIELVSPPLPNSESSTFDVVGPVCESADFLGKDRELPTPAKGVGLVVHDAGAYCMSMASTYNLKMRPPEYWSFKHAFSIYMCSKLAVPLDSPCVRQLGGGRRWFFFFVESTLERNWNAVGLLHPAERGDIYLTRSSWFGLDVLGSCQLEIGAYAKVTRRSYCHRLANMATDIYQNGSNGNAQHDPQRTYQVVVAATRDMGIGKDGNLPWKLPSDLKFFKEVTMTTSDPSKRNAVIMGRKTWESIPPQNRPLPGRLNVVLTRSGSFDIATAENILMCGSLNSALQLLAATPYCLSIERVFVIGGGQVLREALNAPGCEAIHLTDIETSFQCDTFIPPVDCSVFRPWYSSFPLLENSIRYSFVAYVRVQSSGTEPHATHDGEVVDSKSIKNKFKVERFVFLPKLIYERHEEYAYLRLVKDIIANGAKKNDRTGTGTLSKFGCQTRFNLRRSFPLLTTKFFGEVLLKNSCGLLVVQQMQSVGLTHREEGDLGPVYGFQWRHFGAEYTDMHADYTGKGFDQLSAIIDKIKNDPDDRRMILSAWNPSDLKKMALPPCHMFAQFYVENGELSCQMYQRSADLGLGVPFNIASYSLLTCMIAQVCDLLPGDFVHAIGDAHVYSTHVRPLEEQLQKQPKPFPVLKMNPLKKDIDSFVASDFELVGYDPHNKIEMKMAI
;
A
#
# COMPACT_ATOMS: atom_id res chain seq x y z
N MET A 1 -59.66 15.59 10.78
CA MET A 1 -59.49 16.32 9.51
C MET A 1 -58.48 15.51 8.71
N ALA A 2 -58.87 14.63 7.77
CA ALA A 2 -59.55 14.86 6.49
C ALA A 2 -58.64 15.59 5.47
N ALA A 3 -58.47 15.16 4.21
CA ALA A 3 -58.85 13.94 3.46
C ALA A 3 -57.86 13.82 2.26
N ALA A 4 -57.31 12.68 1.83
CA ALA A 4 -57.87 11.44 1.26
C ALA A 4 -58.32 11.52 -0.23
N GLN A 5 -57.63 10.72 -1.07
CA GLN A 5 -58.06 10.07 -2.34
C GLN A 5 -58.37 10.87 -3.62
N LEU A 6 -57.87 10.32 -4.75
CA LEU A 6 -58.52 10.02 -6.06
C LEU A 6 -57.40 9.86 -7.11
N LEU A 7 -57.08 8.71 -7.73
CA LEU A 7 -57.85 7.73 -8.54
C LEU A 7 -58.48 8.29 -9.82
N SER A 8 -57.85 8.05 -10.98
CA SER A 8 -58.46 7.32 -12.12
C SER A 8 -57.52 7.20 -13.34
N CYS A 9 -57.75 6.16 -14.14
CA CYS A 9 -57.31 5.97 -15.52
C CYS A 9 -58.58 5.56 -16.30
N PRO A 10 -58.74 5.88 -17.60
CA PRO A 10 -58.54 4.80 -18.58
C PRO A 10 -58.15 5.21 -20.02
N SER A 11 -57.66 4.21 -20.77
CA SER A 11 -57.89 3.93 -22.22
C SER A 11 -57.87 5.04 -23.29
N GLY A 12 -57.02 4.88 -24.33
CA GLY A 12 -57.19 5.55 -25.63
C GLY A 12 -56.15 5.17 -26.70
N SER A 13 -56.53 4.38 -27.70
CA SER A 13 -55.76 4.05 -28.91
C SER A 13 -56.67 3.40 -29.97
N PRO A 14 -56.25 3.19 -31.25
CA PRO A 14 -55.40 4.01 -32.12
C PRO A 14 -56.04 4.30 -33.51
N GLN A 15 -55.55 5.31 -34.25
CA GLN A 15 -55.63 5.46 -35.72
C GLN A 15 -54.59 6.53 -36.14
N ILE A 16 -53.61 6.28 -37.04
CA ILE A 16 -53.66 5.97 -38.49
C ILE A 16 -54.09 7.18 -39.35
N TYR A 17 -53.20 7.68 -40.22
CA TYR A 17 -53.49 7.88 -41.66
C TYR A 17 -52.20 7.96 -42.52
N ARG A 18 -52.39 7.81 -43.85
CA ARG A 18 -51.42 7.58 -44.95
C ARG A 18 -50.47 8.78 -45.19
N ILE A 19 -49.23 8.67 -45.70
CA ILE A 19 -48.58 7.90 -46.80
C ILE A 19 -48.84 8.45 -48.23
N ALA A 20 -47.79 9.05 -48.81
CA ALA A 20 -47.37 9.05 -50.24
C ALA A 20 -45.91 9.58 -50.27
N ASN A 21 -44.89 8.90 -50.82
CA ASN A 21 -44.58 8.54 -52.23
C ASN A 21 -44.18 9.75 -53.11
N ALA A 22 -43.10 9.72 -53.92
CA ALA A 22 -42.02 8.71 -54.07
C ALA A 22 -40.78 9.25 -54.83
N SER A 23 -39.73 8.39 -54.84
CA SER A 23 -38.68 8.14 -55.86
C SER A 23 -37.25 8.64 -55.54
N ALA A 24 -36.16 7.93 -55.89
CA ALA A 24 -36.00 6.73 -56.74
C ALA A 24 -35.00 5.65 -56.19
N PHE A 25 -34.64 4.67 -57.02
CA PHE A 25 -33.99 3.35 -56.77
C PHE A 25 -33.15 2.96 -58.04
N PRO A 26 -32.44 1.79 -58.22
CA PRO A 26 -32.09 0.68 -57.31
C PRO A 26 -30.56 0.24 -57.34
N PRO A 27 -30.06 -1.00 -57.65
CA PRO A 27 -29.22 -1.74 -56.68
C PRO A 27 -27.95 -2.50 -57.24
N LYS A 28 -27.40 -3.44 -56.44
CA LYS A 28 -26.23 -4.32 -56.69
C LYS A 28 -26.53 -5.58 -57.53
N PRO A 29 -25.50 -6.21 -58.13
CA PRO A 29 -25.13 -7.63 -57.83
C PRO A 29 -23.60 -7.82 -57.64
N PHE A 30 -22.98 -8.83 -56.97
CA PHE A 30 -23.15 -10.28 -56.66
C PHE A 30 -22.10 -11.20 -57.40
N PRO A 31 -21.85 -12.49 -57.05
CA PRO A 31 -20.48 -12.95 -56.68
C PRO A 31 -19.91 -14.15 -57.49
N ARG A 32 -18.73 -14.69 -57.09
CA ARG A 32 -18.31 -16.09 -57.36
C ARG A 32 -17.24 -16.66 -56.40
N PHE A 33 -17.36 -17.96 -56.11
CA PHE A 33 -16.40 -18.95 -55.54
C PHE A 33 -16.31 -20.12 -56.59
N PRO A 34 -15.61 -21.29 -56.44
CA PRO A 34 -14.98 -21.93 -55.24
C PRO A 34 -13.62 -22.66 -55.49
N ALA A 35 -13.25 -23.59 -54.57
CA ALA A 35 -12.42 -24.80 -54.76
C ALA A 35 -10.86 -24.68 -54.88
N ARG A 36 -10.03 -25.74 -54.65
CA ARG A 36 -10.00 -26.84 -53.64
C ARG A 36 -8.65 -27.62 -53.74
N PHE A 37 -8.21 -28.26 -52.64
CA PHE A 37 -7.23 -29.38 -52.53
C PHE A 37 -5.69 -29.19 -52.63
N ARG A 38 -5.03 -30.04 -51.81
CA ARG A 38 -3.61 -30.30 -51.49
C ARG A 38 -2.78 -30.89 -52.66
N SER A 39 -1.42 -30.85 -52.56
CA SER A 39 -0.59 -32.08 -52.36
C SER A 39 0.95 -31.90 -52.52
N ARG A 40 1.73 -32.20 -51.45
CA ARG A 40 3.14 -32.68 -51.42
C ARG A 40 4.22 -31.73 -52.04
N THR A 41 5.55 -31.89 -51.84
CA THR A 41 6.38 -33.01 -51.29
C THR A 41 7.60 -32.47 -50.50
N LEU A 42 8.23 -33.29 -49.64
CA LEU A 42 9.55 -33.01 -49.05
C LEU A 42 10.68 -33.42 -50.03
N THR A 43 11.84 -32.75 -49.93
CA THR A 43 13.16 -33.43 -49.84
C THR A 43 14.25 -32.52 -49.24
N LEU A 44 15.25 -33.13 -48.60
CA LEU A 44 16.54 -32.51 -48.24
C LEU A 44 17.57 -32.79 -49.36
N GLN A 45 18.62 -31.95 -49.44
CA GLN A 45 20.05 -32.32 -49.53
C GLN A 45 20.87 -31.00 -49.61
N THR A 46 21.68 -30.57 -48.63
CA THR A 46 22.92 -31.11 -48.00
C THR A 46 24.18 -31.07 -48.87
N SER A 47 25.30 -30.67 -48.25
CA SER A 47 26.69 -30.72 -48.74
C SER A 47 27.09 -29.69 -49.83
N ALA A 48 28.33 -29.18 -49.89
CA ALA A 48 29.39 -29.09 -48.88
C ALA A 48 30.44 -28.02 -49.28
N SER A 49 31.36 -27.70 -48.36
CA SER A 49 32.59 -26.92 -48.62
C SER A 49 33.42 -27.53 -49.77
N ARG A 50 34.34 -26.83 -50.46
CA ARG A 50 35.40 -25.91 -49.98
C ARG A 50 36.11 -25.27 -51.20
N ILE A 51 36.96 -24.25 -51.01
CA ILE A 51 38.25 -23.91 -51.72
C ILE A 51 38.49 -22.38 -51.81
N PRO A 52 39.65 -21.86 -51.37
CA PRO A 52 40.21 -20.51 -51.66
C PRO A 52 41.40 -20.62 -52.68
N PRO A 53 42.24 -19.60 -53.00
CA PRO A 53 42.34 -18.22 -52.50
C PRO A 53 42.60 -17.14 -53.62
N ALA A 54 43.18 -15.99 -53.22
CA ALA A 54 44.08 -15.06 -53.95
C ALA A 54 43.53 -13.67 -54.38
N ALA A 55 44.44 -12.69 -54.40
CA ALA A 55 44.24 -11.23 -54.58
C ALA A 55 44.70 -10.77 -56.00
N ALA A 56 44.76 -9.50 -56.43
CA ALA A 56 45.24 -8.29 -55.75
C ALA A 56 45.00 -6.97 -56.53
N SER A 57 45.15 -5.82 -55.83
CA SER A 57 45.38 -4.44 -56.36
C SER A 57 44.24 -3.80 -57.20
N SER A 58 44.08 -2.47 -57.39
CA SER A 58 44.56 -1.19 -56.79
C SER A 58 43.81 -0.03 -57.54
N ALA A 59 43.91 1.28 -57.26
CA ALA A 59 44.08 2.15 -56.07
C ALA A 59 43.93 3.63 -56.56
N ALA A 60 43.61 4.67 -55.77
CA ALA A 60 42.92 4.83 -54.49
C ALA A 60 42.64 6.34 -54.26
N ALA A 61 41.69 6.72 -53.40
CA ALA A 61 41.47 8.09 -52.93
C ALA A 61 40.96 8.08 -51.48
N ALA A 62 41.51 8.94 -50.61
CA ALA A 62 41.30 8.84 -49.16
C ALA A 62 40.14 9.72 -48.65
N ALA A 63 39.26 9.12 -47.83
CA ALA A 63 38.37 9.84 -46.92
C ALA A 63 38.93 9.73 -45.49
N PRO A 64 38.76 10.75 -44.62
CA PRO A 64 39.33 10.75 -43.28
C PRO A 64 38.71 9.68 -42.38
N ALA A 65 39.50 9.13 -41.45
CA ALA A 65 39.09 8.05 -40.58
C ALA A 65 37.94 8.45 -39.65
N ALA A 66 36.87 7.65 -39.60
CA ALA A 66 35.80 7.80 -38.63
C ALA A 66 36.32 7.38 -37.24
N ALA A 67 36.62 8.37 -36.39
CA ALA A 67 36.88 8.12 -34.97
C ALA A 67 35.62 7.57 -34.28
N ALA A 68 35.80 6.70 -33.29
CA ALA A 68 34.69 6.07 -32.57
C ALA A 68 33.86 7.12 -31.82
N ALA A 69 32.65 7.39 -32.32
CA ALA A 69 31.74 8.36 -31.72
C ALA A 69 31.13 7.80 -30.42
N GLY A 70 31.57 8.33 -29.28
CA GLY A 70 30.95 8.03 -27.98
C GLY A 70 29.50 8.53 -27.88
N PHE A 71 28.76 8.02 -26.89
CA PHE A 71 27.38 8.42 -26.65
C PHE A 71 27.26 9.94 -26.40
N ARG A 72 26.64 10.66 -27.34
CA ARG A 72 26.36 12.10 -27.21
C ARG A 72 24.97 12.31 -26.62
N HIS A 73 24.92 12.78 -25.38
CA HIS A 73 23.69 13.21 -24.72
C HIS A 73 23.12 14.49 -25.37
N CYS A 74 21.81 14.67 -25.31
CA CYS A 74 21.12 15.79 -25.97
C CYS A 74 21.22 17.13 -25.22
N PHE A 75 21.41 17.06 -23.90
CA PHE A 75 21.75 18.21 -23.07
C PHE A 75 23.25 18.18 -22.76
N SER A 76 23.93 19.31 -22.99
CA SER A 76 25.37 19.47 -22.77
C SER A 76 25.71 20.92 -22.47
N LYS A 77 26.74 21.18 -21.64
CA LYS A 77 27.27 22.54 -21.49
C LYS A 77 28.13 22.94 -22.70
N GLY A 78 28.07 24.22 -23.08
CA GLY A 78 28.99 24.83 -24.03
C GLY A 78 30.30 25.25 -23.38
N GLU A 79 31.25 25.74 -24.18
CA GLU A 79 32.51 26.34 -23.70
C GLU A 79 32.28 27.65 -22.91
N ASP A 80 31.12 28.27 -23.11
CA ASP A 80 30.57 29.40 -22.36
C ASP A 80 29.97 29.01 -20.99
N GLY A 81 29.88 27.71 -20.68
CA GLY A 81 29.29 27.16 -19.46
C GLY A 81 27.75 27.15 -19.43
N PHE A 82 27.07 27.60 -20.47
CA PHE A 82 25.59 27.54 -20.57
C PHE A 82 25.13 26.14 -20.98
N LEU A 83 23.92 25.75 -20.60
CA LEU A 83 23.29 24.50 -21.01
C LEU A 83 22.61 24.62 -22.37
N TYR A 84 22.85 23.66 -23.26
CA TYR A 84 22.28 23.57 -24.61
C TYR A 84 21.47 22.29 -24.80
N CYS A 85 20.43 22.35 -25.64
CA CYS A 85 19.60 21.22 -26.08
C CYS A 85 19.65 21.11 -27.62
N GLU A 86 20.32 20.09 -28.16
CA GLU A 86 20.67 19.98 -29.60
C GLU A 86 21.32 21.26 -30.17
N GLY A 87 22.14 21.96 -29.38
CA GLY A 87 22.80 23.20 -29.79
C GLY A 87 21.93 24.47 -29.72
N VAL A 88 20.69 24.39 -29.22
CA VAL A 88 19.90 25.57 -28.81
C VAL A 88 20.16 25.85 -27.34
N ARG A 89 20.60 27.07 -26.98
CA ARG A 89 20.85 27.46 -25.58
C ARG A 89 19.53 27.45 -24.81
N VAL A 90 19.48 26.77 -23.66
CA VAL A 90 18.22 26.60 -22.90
C VAL A 90 17.72 27.93 -22.34
N GLU A 91 18.62 28.87 -22.04
CA GLU A 91 18.26 30.23 -21.62
C GLU A 91 17.50 31.01 -22.71
N ASP A 92 17.92 30.92 -23.98
CA ASP A 92 17.22 31.59 -25.09
C ASP A 92 15.81 31.02 -25.30
N VAL A 93 15.62 29.72 -25.02
CA VAL A 93 14.27 29.11 -24.98
C VAL A 93 13.46 29.67 -23.81
N MET A 94 14.06 29.85 -22.62
CA MET A 94 13.38 30.38 -21.45
C MET A 94 12.91 31.84 -21.61
N GLU A 95 13.66 32.67 -22.33
CA GLU A 95 13.27 34.05 -22.66
C GLU A 95 12.24 34.13 -23.79
N ALA A 96 12.19 33.14 -24.69
CA ALA A 96 11.29 33.12 -25.83
C ALA A 96 9.91 32.45 -25.57
N VAL A 97 9.71 31.78 -24.42
CA VAL A 97 8.44 31.10 -24.09
C VAL A 97 7.58 31.91 -23.11
N GLU A 98 6.26 31.92 -23.36
CA GLU A 98 5.30 32.72 -22.57
C GLU A 98 5.16 32.31 -21.08
N ARG A 99 5.59 31.09 -20.70
CA ARG A 99 5.28 30.49 -19.40
C ARG A 99 6.40 29.57 -18.91
N SER A 100 6.62 29.61 -17.59
CA SER A 100 7.50 28.72 -16.83
C SER A 100 6.71 28.18 -15.61
N PRO A 101 6.98 26.95 -15.13
CA PRO A 101 7.92 25.96 -15.68
C PRO A 101 7.43 25.37 -17.01
N PHE A 102 8.31 24.68 -17.75
CA PHE A 102 7.97 24.01 -19.01
C PHE A 102 8.81 22.76 -19.26
N TYR A 103 8.30 21.82 -20.04
CA TYR A 103 9.10 20.69 -20.53
C TYR A 103 9.79 21.03 -21.85
N LEU A 104 11.08 20.72 -21.95
CA LEU A 104 11.85 20.84 -23.18
C LEU A 104 12.34 19.45 -23.62
N TYR A 105 11.96 19.02 -24.82
CA TYR A 105 12.30 17.73 -25.43
C TYR A 105 13.32 17.90 -26.58
N SER A 106 14.27 16.98 -26.72
CA SER A 106 15.05 16.78 -27.94
C SER A 106 14.33 15.78 -28.85
N LYS A 107 13.90 16.24 -30.02
CA LYS A 107 13.34 15.35 -31.06
C LYS A 107 14.40 14.44 -31.66
N ASP A 108 15.62 14.95 -31.80
CA ASP A 108 16.70 14.24 -32.45
C ASP A 108 17.24 13.11 -31.54
N GLN A 109 17.21 13.26 -30.20
CA GLN A 109 17.50 12.17 -29.26
C GLN A 109 16.43 11.08 -29.24
N ILE A 110 15.14 11.42 -29.33
CA ILE A 110 14.06 10.43 -29.46
C ILE A 110 14.30 9.55 -30.69
N THR A 111 14.77 10.18 -31.77
CA THR A 111 15.12 9.51 -33.03
C THR A 111 16.32 8.56 -32.84
N ARG A 112 17.46 9.08 -32.34
CA ARG A 112 18.67 8.28 -32.05
C ARG A 112 18.40 7.11 -31.09
N ASN A 113 17.60 7.32 -30.05
CA ASN A 113 17.21 6.28 -29.09
C ASN A 113 16.41 5.15 -29.77
N PHE A 114 15.51 5.48 -30.71
CA PHE A 114 14.73 4.49 -31.45
C PHE A 114 15.58 3.76 -32.51
N GLU A 115 16.43 4.50 -33.21
CA GLU A 115 17.33 3.94 -34.23
C GLU A 115 18.31 2.92 -33.63
N ALA A 116 18.87 3.18 -32.45
CA ALA A 116 19.70 2.22 -31.73
C ALA A 116 18.96 0.89 -31.41
N TYR A 117 17.65 0.92 -31.13
CA TYR A 117 16.85 -0.31 -30.99
C TYR A 117 16.57 -0.99 -32.33
N LYS A 118 16.33 -0.22 -33.40
CA LYS A 118 16.08 -0.72 -34.75
C LYS A 118 17.32 -1.41 -35.34
N GLU A 119 18.50 -0.83 -35.16
CA GLU A 119 19.80 -1.38 -35.53
C GLU A 119 20.13 -2.64 -34.72
N ALA A 120 19.95 -2.59 -33.40
CA ALA A 120 20.15 -3.76 -32.52
C ALA A 120 19.28 -4.97 -32.92
N LEU A 121 18.09 -4.73 -33.49
CA LEU A 121 17.15 -5.72 -33.97
C LEU A 121 17.36 -6.15 -35.44
N GLU A 122 18.38 -5.65 -36.15
CA GLU A 122 18.61 -6.01 -37.55
C GLU A 122 18.79 -7.52 -37.73
N GLY A 123 18.17 -8.08 -38.76
CA GLY A 123 18.09 -9.53 -39.01
C GLY A 123 17.04 -10.29 -38.18
N LEU A 124 16.26 -9.62 -37.30
CA LEU A 124 15.17 -10.24 -36.53
C LEU A 124 13.80 -9.76 -36.98
N LYS A 125 12.85 -10.69 -37.12
CA LYS A 125 11.40 -10.37 -37.08
C LYS A 125 11.13 -9.70 -35.72
N SER A 126 10.64 -8.46 -35.71
CA SER A 126 10.55 -7.72 -34.45
C SER A 126 9.52 -6.59 -34.40
N VAL A 127 9.12 -6.22 -33.18
CA VAL A 127 8.28 -5.04 -32.87
C VAL A 127 8.88 -4.28 -31.69
N VAL A 128 9.31 -3.04 -31.93
CA VAL A 128 9.59 -2.06 -30.88
C VAL A 128 8.27 -1.40 -30.49
N GLY A 129 7.72 -1.74 -29.32
CA GLY A 129 6.45 -1.22 -28.82
C GLY A 129 6.63 -0.12 -27.79
N TYR A 130 6.29 1.13 -28.12
CA TYR A 130 6.42 2.24 -27.18
C TYR A 130 5.30 2.25 -26.13
N ALA A 131 5.67 2.23 -24.85
CA ALA A 131 4.73 2.27 -23.74
C ALA A 131 4.15 3.68 -23.54
N ILE A 132 2.92 3.92 -24.00
CA ILE A 132 2.28 5.25 -24.02
C ILE A 132 2.19 5.90 -22.63
N LYS A 133 1.98 5.12 -21.57
CA LYS A 133 2.07 5.57 -20.17
C LYS A 133 3.38 6.31 -19.79
N ALA A 134 4.49 6.05 -20.49
CA ALA A 134 5.76 6.73 -20.24
C ALA A 134 5.70 8.20 -20.68
N ASN A 135 5.16 8.49 -21.86
CA ASN A 135 4.76 9.82 -22.28
C ASN A 135 3.63 9.73 -23.33
N ASN A 136 2.53 10.40 -23.06
CA ASN A 136 1.31 10.38 -23.88
C ASN A 136 1.09 11.66 -24.71
N ASN A 137 2.14 12.49 -24.89
CA ASN A 137 2.09 13.62 -25.80
C ASN A 137 1.87 13.17 -27.26
N LEU A 138 0.83 13.70 -27.92
CA LEU A 138 0.42 13.30 -29.26
C LEU A 138 1.53 13.50 -30.32
N LYS A 139 2.39 14.52 -30.20
CA LYS A 139 3.46 14.78 -31.19
C LYS A 139 4.67 13.87 -31.02
N ILE A 140 4.97 13.45 -29.80
CA ILE A 140 5.96 12.39 -29.52
C ILE A 140 5.44 11.06 -30.09
N LEU A 141 4.16 10.74 -29.90
CA LEU A 141 3.50 9.57 -30.45
C LEU A 141 3.45 9.55 -31.99
N GLU A 142 3.06 10.66 -32.63
CA GLU A 142 3.10 10.81 -34.09
C GLU A 142 4.53 10.62 -34.66
N HIS A 143 5.56 11.13 -33.98
CA HIS A 143 6.95 11.00 -34.39
C HIS A 143 7.46 9.56 -34.28
N LEU A 144 7.26 8.89 -33.14
CA LEU A 144 7.64 7.48 -32.94
C LEU A 144 6.92 6.54 -33.93
N LYS A 145 5.63 6.78 -34.19
CA LYS A 145 4.86 6.13 -35.26
C LYS A 145 5.52 6.36 -36.62
N GLY A 146 5.96 7.58 -36.91
CA GLY A 146 6.68 7.94 -38.14
C GLY A 146 7.98 7.17 -38.37
N LEU A 147 8.69 6.80 -37.29
CA LEU A 147 9.89 5.96 -37.34
C LEU A 147 9.58 4.45 -37.51
N GLY A 148 8.30 4.05 -37.44
CA GLY A 148 7.86 2.66 -37.57
C GLY A 148 7.65 1.91 -36.25
N CYS A 149 7.54 2.62 -35.12
CA CYS A 149 7.25 2.03 -33.81
C CYS A 149 5.83 1.46 -33.72
N GLY A 150 5.64 0.41 -32.90
CA GLY A 150 4.34 -0.04 -32.41
C GLY A 150 3.98 0.62 -31.08
N ALA A 151 2.82 0.30 -30.48
CA ALA A 151 2.39 0.90 -29.21
C ALA A 151 2.04 -0.15 -28.14
N VAL A 152 2.38 0.15 -26.89
CA VAL A 152 2.07 -0.68 -25.71
C VAL A 152 1.13 0.12 -24.80
N LEU A 153 -0.02 -0.48 -24.53
CA LEU A 153 -1.22 0.16 -24.01
C LEU A 153 -1.63 -0.47 -22.67
N VAL A 154 -2.26 0.27 -21.77
CA VAL A 154 -2.87 -0.26 -20.53
C VAL A 154 -4.32 0.21 -20.29
N SER A 155 -4.90 0.96 -21.23
CA SER A 155 -6.32 1.35 -21.23
C SER A 155 -6.81 1.62 -22.66
N GLY A 156 -8.12 1.59 -22.88
CA GLY A 156 -8.72 1.95 -24.17
C GLY A 156 -8.59 3.44 -24.47
N ASN A 157 -8.32 4.30 -23.49
CA ASN A 157 -7.95 5.70 -23.75
C ASN A 157 -6.55 5.83 -24.36
N GLU A 158 -5.60 4.99 -23.96
CA GLU A 158 -4.32 4.87 -24.67
C GLU A 158 -4.51 4.27 -26.07
N LEU A 159 -5.42 3.30 -26.25
CA LEU A 159 -5.77 2.77 -27.59
C LEU A 159 -6.39 3.85 -28.50
N ARG A 160 -7.38 4.61 -28.02
CA ARG A 160 -8.00 5.74 -28.73
C ARG A 160 -6.94 6.78 -29.13
N LEU A 161 -5.96 7.04 -28.26
CA LEU A 161 -4.85 7.95 -28.52
C LEU A 161 -3.84 7.38 -29.55
N ALA A 162 -3.48 6.10 -29.46
CA ALA A 162 -2.61 5.42 -30.43
C ALA A 162 -3.22 5.43 -31.84
N LEU A 163 -4.51 5.12 -31.95
CA LEU A 163 -5.26 5.20 -33.20
C LEU A 163 -5.31 6.63 -33.74
N ARG A 164 -5.44 7.64 -32.87
CA ARG A 164 -5.39 9.07 -33.26
C ARG A 164 -4.01 9.52 -33.74
N ALA A 165 -2.92 8.99 -33.17
CA ALA A 165 -1.56 9.18 -33.67
C ALA A 165 -1.27 8.35 -34.95
N GLY A 166 -2.21 7.50 -35.37
CA GLY A 166 -2.14 6.68 -36.57
C GLY A 166 -1.26 5.43 -36.42
N PHE A 167 -1.05 4.91 -35.21
CA PHE A 167 -0.41 3.60 -35.03
C PHE A 167 -1.24 2.50 -35.69
N ASP A 168 -0.53 1.52 -36.25
CA ASP A 168 -1.12 0.28 -36.75
C ASP A 168 -1.63 -0.56 -35.56
N PRO A 169 -2.94 -0.83 -35.45
CA PRO A 169 -3.48 -1.61 -34.33
C PRO A 169 -2.94 -3.05 -34.30
N THR A 170 -2.56 -3.63 -35.44
CA THR A 170 -1.96 -4.97 -35.50
C THR A 170 -0.51 -5.00 -34.98
N ARG A 171 0.07 -3.82 -34.71
CA ARG A 171 1.37 -3.63 -34.05
C ARG A 171 1.21 -2.96 -32.67
N CYS A 172 0.00 -3.02 -32.10
CA CYS A 172 -0.29 -2.56 -30.75
C CYS A 172 -0.49 -3.76 -29.80
N ILE A 173 -0.06 -3.60 -28.54
CA ILE A 173 -0.16 -4.63 -27.49
C ILE A 173 -0.90 -4.05 -26.28
N PHE A 174 -1.97 -4.71 -25.84
CA PHE A 174 -2.80 -4.31 -24.71
C PHE A 174 -2.43 -5.09 -23.44
N ASN A 175 -1.77 -4.38 -22.52
CA ASN A 175 -1.25 -4.83 -21.23
C ASN A 175 -2.14 -4.37 -20.06
N GLY A 176 -1.64 -4.53 -18.83
CA GLY A 176 -2.36 -4.23 -17.59
C GLY A 176 -3.10 -5.44 -17.03
N ASN A 177 -3.61 -5.30 -15.81
CA ASN A 177 -4.41 -6.31 -15.12
C ASN A 177 -5.80 -5.69 -14.82
N GLY A 178 -6.90 -6.43 -15.00
CA GLY A 178 -8.24 -5.86 -14.81
C GLY A 178 -8.76 -5.17 -16.06
N LYS A 179 -8.66 -5.82 -17.24
CA LYS A 179 -9.05 -5.21 -18.51
C LYS A 179 -10.58 -5.11 -18.60
N LEU A 180 -11.08 -3.90 -18.82
CA LEU A 180 -12.51 -3.63 -18.95
C LEU A 180 -13.06 -4.18 -20.28
N LEU A 181 -14.28 -4.73 -20.25
CA LEU A 181 -14.91 -5.33 -21.42
C LEU A 181 -15.08 -4.34 -22.59
N GLU A 182 -15.43 -3.08 -22.31
CA GLU A 182 -15.59 -2.02 -23.31
C GLU A 182 -14.28 -1.67 -24.04
N ASP A 183 -13.16 -1.62 -23.32
CA ASP A 183 -11.84 -1.39 -23.90
C ASP A 183 -11.36 -2.62 -24.70
N LEU A 184 -11.70 -3.83 -24.24
CA LEU A 184 -11.42 -5.07 -24.94
C LEU A 184 -12.26 -5.26 -26.21
N VAL A 185 -13.51 -4.77 -26.23
CA VAL A 185 -14.33 -4.72 -27.45
C VAL A 185 -13.66 -3.83 -28.50
N LEU A 186 -13.13 -2.66 -28.11
CA LEU A 186 -12.37 -1.81 -29.05
C LEU A 186 -11.07 -2.48 -29.52
N ALA A 187 -10.32 -3.14 -28.61
CA ALA A 187 -9.12 -3.89 -28.97
C ALA A 187 -9.39 -5.02 -29.97
N ALA A 188 -10.43 -5.82 -29.72
CA ALA A 188 -10.91 -6.90 -30.59
C ALA A 188 -11.41 -6.37 -31.94
N GLU A 189 -12.11 -5.24 -31.96
CA GLU A 189 -12.65 -4.63 -33.18
C GLU A 189 -11.52 -4.16 -34.12
N LYS A 190 -10.41 -3.65 -33.58
CA LYS A 190 -9.26 -3.19 -34.37
C LYS A 190 -8.17 -4.24 -34.61
N GLY A 191 -8.23 -5.41 -33.97
CA GLY A 191 -7.24 -6.49 -34.13
C GLY A 191 -5.93 -6.28 -33.35
N VAL A 192 -6.04 -5.67 -32.17
CA VAL A 192 -4.91 -5.42 -31.25
C VAL A 192 -4.51 -6.71 -30.53
N PHE A 193 -3.21 -6.96 -30.33
CA PHE A 193 -2.75 -8.07 -29.49
C PHE A 193 -3.16 -7.84 -28.04
N VAL A 194 -3.84 -8.80 -27.40
CA VAL A 194 -4.21 -8.68 -25.98
C VAL A 194 -3.45 -9.69 -25.12
N ASN A 195 -2.72 -9.19 -24.13
CA ASN A 195 -1.98 -10.05 -23.21
C ASN A 195 -2.89 -10.54 -22.09
N VAL A 196 -3.04 -11.86 -21.94
CA VAL A 196 -3.92 -12.45 -20.92
C VAL A 196 -3.16 -12.57 -19.60
N ASP A 197 -3.68 -11.90 -18.57
CA ASP A 197 -3.04 -11.73 -17.25
C ASP A 197 -3.67 -12.63 -16.16
N SER A 198 -4.96 -12.96 -16.31
CA SER A 198 -5.79 -13.66 -15.32
C SER A 198 -6.94 -14.45 -15.97
N GLU A 199 -7.66 -15.22 -15.17
CA GLU A 199 -8.85 -15.96 -15.60
C GLU A 199 -10.00 -15.04 -16.03
N PHE A 200 -10.25 -13.95 -15.30
CA PHE A 200 -11.30 -12.98 -15.65
C PHE A 200 -10.93 -12.12 -16.86
N ASP A 201 -9.63 -11.84 -17.10
CA ASP A 201 -9.19 -11.19 -18.33
C ASP A 201 -9.49 -12.11 -19.53
N LEU A 202 -9.29 -13.42 -19.41
CA LEU A 202 -9.64 -14.40 -20.45
C LEU A 202 -11.15 -14.39 -20.75
N GLU A 203 -12.00 -14.41 -19.71
CA GLU A 203 -13.47 -14.37 -19.86
C GLU A 203 -13.95 -13.07 -20.52
N ASN A 204 -13.36 -11.93 -20.15
CA ASN A 204 -13.66 -10.64 -20.78
C ASN A 204 -13.20 -10.60 -22.26
N ILE A 205 -12.03 -11.15 -22.60
CA ILE A 205 -11.54 -11.23 -23.99
C ILE A 205 -12.44 -12.12 -24.85
N VAL A 206 -12.83 -13.30 -24.35
CA VAL A 206 -13.77 -14.21 -25.04
C VAL A 206 -15.14 -13.53 -25.23
N THR A 207 -15.58 -12.73 -24.26
CA THR A 207 -16.83 -11.96 -24.37
C THR A 207 -16.71 -10.84 -25.42
N ALA A 208 -15.60 -10.10 -25.44
CA ALA A 208 -15.31 -9.08 -26.44
C ALA A 208 -15.26 -9.66 -27.86
N ALA A 209 -14.59 -10.81 -28.05
CA ALA A 209 -14.52 -11.54 -29.30
C ALA A 209 -15.91 -11.91 -29.85
N ARG A 210 -16.81 -12.37 -28.97
CA ARG A 210 -18.21 -12.70 -29.32
C ARG A 210 -19.03 -11.47 -29.69
N VAL A 211 -18.89 -10.36 -28.96
CA VAL A 211 -19.57 -9.08 -29.26
C VAL A 211 -19.13 -8.52 -30.62
N VAL A 212 -17.85 -8.65 -30.97
CA VAL A 212 -17.27 -8.15 -32.22
C VAL A 212 -17.42 -9.12 -33.39
N GLY A 213 -17.61 -10.42 -33.13
CA GLY A 213 -17.65 -11.46 -34.16
C GLY A 213 -16.28 -11.75 -34.80
N LYS A 214 -15.18 -11.48 -34.10
CA LYS A 214 -13.79 -11.68 -34.57
C LYS A 214 -12.99 -12.47 -33.54
N ARG A 215 -11.98 -13.22 -34.00
CA ARG A 215 -10.96 -13.77 -33.10
C ARG A 215 -10.03 -12.68 -32.59
N VAL A 216 -9.69 -12.73 -31.31
CA VAL A 216 -8.69 -11.85 -30.70
C VAL A 216 -7.33 -12.57 -30.68
N PRO A 217 -6.27 -11.99 -31.27
CA PRO A 217 -4.93 -12.54 -31.14
C PRO A 217 -4.41 -12.23 -29.73
N VAL A 218 -4.05 -13.27 -28.98
CA VAL A 218 -3.65 -13.17 -27.58
C VAL A 218 -2.24 -13.73 -27.35
N LEU A 219 -1.51 -13.12 -26.41
CA LEU A 219 -0.31 -13.72 -25.85
C LEU A 219 -0.57 -14.06 -24.38
N LEU A 220 -0.09 -15.22 -23.93
CA LEU A 220 -0.14 -15.61 -22.53
C LEU A 220 0.95 -14.86 -21.75
N ARG A 221 0.56 -14.03 -20.76
CA ARG A 221 1.54 -13.42 -19.86
C ARG A 221 1.96 -14.44 -18.80
N ILE A 222 3.23 -14.84 -18.81
CA ILE A 222 3.85 -15.75 -17.85
C ILE A 222 4.70 -14.92 -16.88
N ASN A 223 4.67 -15.25 -15.60
CA ASN A 223 5.63 -14.72 -14.62
C ASN A 223 6.82 -15.70 -14.51
N PRO A 224 8.04 -15.33 -14.94
CA PRO A 224 9.19 -16.24 -14.98
C PRO A 224 9.82 -16.49 -13.60
N ASP A 225 9.39 -15.78 -12.55
CA ASP A 225 9.96 -15.85 -11.18
C ASP A 225 11.47 -15.50 -11.12
N VAL A 226 11.84 -14.45 -11.86
CA VAL A 226 13.19 -13.89 -11.93
C VAL A 226 13.19 -12.54 -11.24
N ASP A 227 14.04 -12.37 -10.22
CA ASP A 227 14.18 -11.08 -9.53
C ASP A 227 14.96 -10.07 -10.40
N PRO A 228 14.33 -8.96 -10.83
CA PRO A 228 14.98 -7.98 -11.70
C PRO A 228 16.00 -7.09 -10.99
N GLN A 229 16.17 -7.18 -9.66
CA GLN A 229 17.11 -6.37 -8.86
C GLN A 229 16.90 -4.84 -9.01
N VAL A 230 15.66 -4.41 -9.26
CA VAL A 230 15.26 -2.99 -9.35
C VAL A 230 14.32 -2.59 -8.22
N HIS A 231 14.09 -1.29 -8.04
CA HIS A 231 13.26 -0.75 -6.96
C HIS A 231 11.85 -1.41 -6.91
N PRO A 232 11.30 -1.77 -5.73
CA PRO A 232 10.07 -2.58 -5.64
C PRO A 232 8.85 -2.05 -6.42
N TYR A 233 8.70 -0.73 -6.58
CA TYR A 233 7.60 -0.12 -7.34
C TYR A 233 7.73 -0.27 -8.88
N VAL A 234 8.86 -0.76 -9.41
CA VAL A 234 9.07 -1.05 -10.85
C VAL A 234 9.47 -2.49 -11.15
N ALA A 235 9.60 -3.34 -10.12
CA ALA A 235 9.86 -4.77 -10.26
C ALA A 235 8.55 -5.52 -10.60
N THR A 236 8.55 -6.33 -11.65
CA THR A 236 7.31 -7.02 -12.10
C THR A 236 7.46 -8.53 -12.32
N GLY A 237 8.68 -9.09 -12.26
CA GLY A 237 9.00 -10.50 -12.49
C GLY A 237 9.09 -11.40 -11.24
N ASN A 238 8.85 -10.87 -10.04
CA ASN A 238 9.00 -11.61 -8.78
C ASN A 238 7.76 -12.48 -8.45
N LYS A 239 7.93 -13.56 -7.66
CA LYS A 239 6.87 -14.48 -7.17
C LYS A 239 5.60 -13.83 -6.59
N THR A 240 5.73 -12.65 -5.99
CA THR A 240 4.64 -11.88 -5.35
C THR A 240 3.98 -10.87 -6.27
N SER A 241 4.44 -10.74 -7.52
CA SER A 241 3.89 -9.83 -8.52
C SER A 241 2.41 -10.10 -8.78
N LYS A 242 1.63 -9.01 -8.90
CA LYS A 242 0.20 -9.05 -9.26
C LYS A 242 -0.07 -9.29 -10.76
N PHE A 243 0.96 -9.72 -11.50
CA PHE A 243 0.98 -9.74 -12.95
C PHE A 243 1.36 -11.12 -13.49
N GLY A 244 0.59 -11.56 -14.49
CA GLY A 244 0.84 -12.79 -15.24
C GLY A 244 0.39 -14.06 -14.55
N ILE A 245 0.14 -15.08 -15.37
CA ILE A 245 -0.27 -16.41 -14.95
C ILE A 245 0.94 -17.16 -14.43
N ARG A 246 0.75 -17.87 -13.30
CA ARG A 246 1.79 -18.69 -12.68
C ARG A 246 1.97 -20.01 -13.40
N ASN A 247 3.19 -20.55 -13.33
CA ASN A 247 3.59 -21.77 -14.04
C ASN A 247 2.70 -22.98 -13.70
N GLU A 248 2.20 -23.09 -12.47
CA GLU A 248 1.34 -24.21 -12.05
C GLU A 248 -0.07 -24.16 -12.69
N LYS A 249 -0.48 -23.00 -13.22
CA LYS A 249 -1.75 -22.80 -13.93
C LYS A 249 -1.64 -22.90 -15.45
N LEU A 250 -0.43 -23.10 -15.99
CA LEU A 250 -0.20 -23.12 -17.45
C LEU A 250 -1.12 -24.12 -18.16
N GLN A 251 -1.19 -25.37 -17.70
CA GLN A 251 -2.03 -26.38 -18.35
C GLN A 251 -3.52 -26.00 -18.37
N TRP A 252 -4.05 -25.57 -17.23
CA TRP A 252 -5.44 -25.11 -17.12
C TRP A 252 -5.75 -23.99 -18.13
N PHE A 253 -4.81 -23.06 -18.30
CA PHE A 253 -4.97 -21.96 -19.25
C PHE A 253 -4.98 -22.47 -20.70
N LEU A 254 -4.06 -23.37 -21.07
CA LEU A 254 -4.02 -23.96 -22.42
C LEU A 254 -5.29 -24.76 -22.74
N ASP A 255 -5.87 -25.44 -21.76
CA ASP A 255 -7.13 -26.16 -21.92
C ASP A 255 -8.33 -25.21 -22.05
N ALA A 256 -8.33 -24.08 -21.32
CA ALA A 256 -9.29 -23.00 -21.51
C ALA A 256 -9.17 -22.32 -22.89
N VAL A 257 -7.95 -22.11 -23.41
CA VAL A 257 -7.74 -21.58 -24.76
C VAL A 257 -8.24 -22.56 -25.83
N LYS A 258 -7.96 -23.87 -25.71
CA LYS A 258 -8.51 -24.89 -26.63
C LYS A 258 -10.04 -24.85 -26.66
N LYS A 259 -10.69 -24.72 -25.50
CA LYS A 259 -12.14 -24.59 -25.35
C LYS A 259 -12.72 -23.33 -26.02
N HIS A 260 -11.94 -22.25 -26.11
CA HIS A 260 -12.34 -20.96 -26.71
C HIS A 260 -11.63 -20.66 -28.04
N SER A 261 -11.14 -21.70 -28.72
CA SER A 261 -10.44 -21.60 -30.01
C SER A 261 -11.30 -21.08 -31.18
N SER A 262 -12.60 -20.87 -30.98
CA SER A 262 -13.46 -20.10 -31.89
C SER A 262 -13.31 -18.59 -31.74
N GLU A 263 -12.98 -18.11 -30.53
CA GLU A 263 -12.99 -16.71 -30.10
C GLU A 263 -11.61 -16.08 -29.92
N ILE A 264 -10.59 -16.88 -29.62
CA ILE A 264 -9.22 -16.39 -29.39
C ILE A 264 -8.18 -17.22 -30.14
N ASP A 265 -7.03 -16.61 -30.40
CA ASP A 265 -5.90 -17.23 -31.08
C ASP A 265 -4.60 -17.00 -30.30
N LEU A 266 -3.97 -18.07 -29.80
CA LEU A 266 -2.80 -17.98 -28.92
C LEU A 266 -1.52 -17.90 -29.76
N VAL A 267 -1.17 -16.67 -30.14
CA VAL A 267 -0.06 -16.37 -31.06
C VAL A 267 1.30 -16.27 -30.37
N GLY A 268 1.37 -16.21 -29.03
CA GLY A 268 2.64 -16.04 -28.34
C GLY A 268 2.60 -16.04 -26.82
N VAL A 269 3.73 -15.64 -26.23
CA VAL A 269 3.90 -15.47 -24.77
C VAL A 269 4.55 -14.12 -24.45
N HIS A 270 4.28 -13.62 -23.25
CA HIS A 270 4.80 -12.36 -22.73
C HIS A 270 5.38 -12.54 -21.32
N CYS A 271 6.57 -12.02 -21.05
CA CYS A 271 7.03 -11.72 -19.69
C CYS A 271 7.40 -10.24 -19.59
N HIS A 272 7.32 -9.66 -18.40
CA HIS A 272 7.73 -8.29 -18.15
C HIS A 272 8.58 -8.26 -16.90
N LEU A 273 9.88 -7.99 -17.05
CA LEU A 273 10.85 -8.10 -15.97
C LEU A 273 10.79 -6.87 -15.05
N GLY A 274 10.74 -5.67 -15.64
CA GLY A 274 10.55 -4.42 -14.89
C GLY A 274 10.84 -3.19 -15.75
N SER A 275 11.47 -2.20 -15.13
CA SER A 275 12.06 -1.04 -15.81
C SER A 275 13.31 -0.61 -15.04
N THR A 276 14.26 0.02 -15.74
CA THR A 276 15.56 0.41 -15.16
C THR A 276 16.50 -0.78 -14.90
N ILE A 277 16.44 -1.81 -15.75
CA ILE A 277 17.32 -2.98 -15.67
C ILE A 277 18.74 -2.59 -16.14
N THR A 278 19.76 -2.95 -15.35
CA THR A 278 21.17 -2.56 -15.55
C THR A 278 22.10 -3.73 -15.90
N LYS A 279 21.57 -4.97 -15.95
CA LYS A 279 22.32 -6.20 -16.28
C LYS A 279 21.58 -6.96 -17.37
N VAL A 280 22.28 -7.40 -18.42
CA VAL A 280 21.65 -8.07 -19.58
C VAL A 280 21.34 -9.54 -19.35
N ASP A 281 22.04 -10.22 -18.45
CA ASP A 281 21.80 -11.64 -18.12
C ASP A 281 20.38 -11.90 -17.63
N ILE A 282 19.75 -10.91 -16.98
CA ILE A 282 18.36 -10.97 -16.53
C ILE A 282 17.38 -11.13 -17.72
N PHE A 283 17.67 -10.53 -18.88
CA PHE A 283 16.91 -10.77 -20.12
C PHE A 283 17.22 -12.14 -20.71
N ARG A 284 18.47 -12.61 -20.61
CA ARG A 284 18.90 -13.93 -21.10
C ARG A 284 18.19 -15.07 -20.36
N ASP A 285 18.25 -15.07 -19.03
CA ASP A 285 17.68 -16.12 -18.18
C ASP A 285 16.15 -16.18 -18.35
N ALA A 286 15.50 -15.01 -18.39
CA ALA A 286 14.09 -14.90 -18.70
C ALA A 286 13.77 -15.44 -20.12
N ALA A 287 14.54 -15.07 -21.14
CA ALA A 287 14.32 -15.57 -22.49
C ALA A 287 14.49 -17.10 -22.59
N ILE A 288 15.48 -17.69 -21.89
CA ILE A 288 15.67 -19.15 -21.81
C ILE A 288 14.41 -19.82 -21.21
N LEU A 289 13.88 -19.31 -20.10
CA LEU A 289 12.65 -19.82 -19.51
C LEU A 289 11.45 -19.68 -20.46
N MET A 290 11.30 -18.52 -21.11
CA MET A 290 10.18 -18.24 -22.00
C MET A 290 10.21 -19.07 -23.28
N VAL A 291 11.38 -19.35 -23.89
CA VAL A 291 11.45 -20.26 -25.04
C VAL A 291 11.18 -21.71 -24.66
N ASN A 292 11.58 -22.14 -23.45
CA ASN A 292 11.20 -23.46 -22.94
C ASN A 292 9.68 -23.58 -22.74
N PHE A 293 8.97 -22.50 -22.38
CA PHE A 293 7.51 -22.48 -22.37
C PHE A 293 6.92 -22.46 -23.80
N ILE A 294 7.50 -21.71 -24.74
CA ILE A 294 7.08 -21.75 -26.15
C ILE A 294 7.15 -23.17 -26.70
N ASP A 295 8.24 -23.89 -26.45
CA ASP A 295 8.41 -25.27 -26.92
C ASP A 295 7.38 -26.22 -26.30
N GLN A 296 7.10 -26.09 -24.99
CA GLN A 296 6.04 -26.85 -24.30
C GLN A 296 4.65 -26.56 -24.86
N ILE A 297 4.33 -25.30 -25.16
CA ILE A 297 3.03 -24.89 -25.68
C ILE A 297 2.88 -25.32 -27.15
N ARG A 298 3.92 -25.17 -27.99
CA ARG A 298 3.97 -25.69 -29.36
C ARG A 298 3.78 -27.20 -29.40
N ALA A 299 4.36 -27.94 -28.45
CA ALA A 299 4.15 -29.40 -28.32
C ALA A 299 2.69 -29.80 -28.02
N GLN A 300 1.83 -28.88 -27.58
CA GLN A 300 0.38 -29.09 -27.43
C GLN A 300 -0.46 -28.72 -28.68
N GLY A 301 0.19 -28.38 -29.79
CA GLY A 301 -0.44 -28.12 -31.10
C GLY A 301 -0.68 -26.64 -31.43
N PHE A 302 -0.35 -25.71 -30.53
CA PHE A 302 -0.48 -24.27 -30.79
C PHE A 302 0.63 -23.74 -31.69
N GLN A 303 0.31 -22.73 -32.51
CA GLN A 303 1.27 -22.06 -33.40
C GLN A 303 1.71 -20.72 -32.79
N LEU A 304 2.71 -20.77 -31.90
CA LEU A 304 3.28 -19.57 -31.29
C LEU A 304 4.33 -18.96 -32.22
N GLU A 305 4.12 -17.70 -32.60
CA GLU A 305 5.00 -16.89 -33.44
C GLU A 305 5.70 -15.78 -32.65
N TYR A 306 5.15 -15.33 -31.52
CA TYR A 306 5.63 -14.14 -30.80
C TYR A 306 6.22 -14.45 -29.43
N LEU A 307 7.37 -13.83 -29.14
CA LEU A 307 7.97 -13.74 -27.81
C LEU A 307 8.07 -12.25 -27.42
N ASN A 308 7.32 -11.84 -26.40
CA ASN A 308 7.42 -10.51 -25.81
C ASN A 308 8.20 -10.57 -24.49
N ILE A 309 9.28 -9.81 -24.37
CA ILE A 309 10.13 -9.74 -23.16
C ILE A 309 9.94 -8.46 -22.32
N GLY A 310 8.99 -7.61 -22.72
CA GLY A 310 8.51 -6.50 -21.89
C GLY A 310 9.46 -5.30 -21.77
N GLY A 311 9.36 -4.63 -20.62
CA GLY A 311 10.02 -3.35 -20.34
C GLY A 311 11.55 -3.42 -20.20
N GLY A 312 12.21 -2.35 -20.65
CA GLY A 312 13.65 -2.34 -20.93
C GLY A 312 14.58 -1.60 -19.96
N LEU A 313 15.75 -1.32 -20.53
CA LEU A 313 17.00 -0.82 -19.93
C LEU A 313 16.85 0.44 -19.06
N GLY A 314 17.82 0.63 -18.16
CA GLY A 314 18.02 1.86 -17.42
C GLY A 314 18.63 3.01 -18.23
N ILE A 315 18.68 4.17 -17.58
CA ILE A 315 19.44 5.35 -18.00
C ILE A 315 20.18 5.91 -16.78
N ASP A 316 21.25 6.66 -16.98
CA ASP A 316 22.03 7.25 -15.88
C ASP A 316 21.36 8.53 -15.35
N TYR A 317 20.33 8.33 -14.53
CA TYR A 317 19.65 9.41 -13.79
C TYR A 317 20.58 10.25 -12.89
N HIS A 318 21.79 9.76 -12.60
CA HIS A 318 22.76 10.45 -11.75
C HIS A 318 23.75 11.32 -12.54
N HIS A 319 23.81 11.18 -13.87
CA HIS A 319 24.77 11.84 -14.77
C HIS A 319 26.23 11.58 -14.32
N SER A 320 26.45 10.35 -13.85
CA SER A 320 27.71 9.84 -13.28
C SER A 320 28.70 9.31 -14.32
N GLY A 321 28.27 9.15 -15.58
CA GLY A 321 29.04 8.43 -16.61
C GLY A 321 28.89 6.91 -16.52
N ALA A 322 27.81 6.42 -15.90
CA ALA A 322 27.60 4.99 -15.68
C ALA A 322 27.45 4.24 -17.03
N VAL A 323 28.33 3.26 -17.26
CA VAL A 323 28.23 2.34 -18.41
C VAL A 323 27.07 1.38 -18.19
N LEU A 324 25.92 1.75 -18.75
CA LEU A 324 24.71 0.92 -18.75
C LEU A 324 24.61 0.13 -20.07
N PRO A 325 23.95 -1.05 -20.08
CA PRO A 325 23.89 -1.85 -21.29
C PRO A 325 23.07 -1.18 -22.39
N THR A 326 23.49 -1.39 -23.64
CA THR A 326 22.86 -0.82 -24.83
C THR A 326 21.71 -1.70 -25.34
N PRO A 327 20.87 -1.18 -26.27
CA PRO A 327 19.94 -2.02 -27.03
C PRO A 327 20.60 -3.23 -27.71
N LEU A 328 21.83 -3.08 -28.21
CA LEU A 328 22.58 -4.14 -28.87
C LEU A 328 22.96 -5.25 -27.89
N ASP A 329 23.42 -4.91 -26.69
CA ASP A 329 23.76 -5.88 -25.63
C ASP A 329 22.52 -6.70 -25.23
N LEU A 330 21.38 -6.02 -25.04
CA LEU A 330 20.10 -6.67 -24.73
C LEU A 330 19.71 -7.65 -25.85
N VAL A 331 19.66 -7.19 -27.11
CA VAL A 331 19.20 -8.06 -28.22
C VAL A 331 20.16 -9.23 -28.43
N ASN A 332 21.48 -9.03 -28.30
CA ASN A 332 22.46 -10.10 -28.46
C ASN A 332 22.30 -11.23 -27.45
N THR A 333 21.81 -10.98 -26.22
CA THR A 333 21.50 -12.06 -25.27
C THR A 333 20.35 -12.97 -25.68
N VAL A 334 19.43 -12.50 -26.54
CA VAL A 334 18.21 -13.24 -26.94
C VAL A 334 18.19 -13.64 -28.42
N ARG A 335 19.03 -13.03 -29.26
CA ARG A 335 19.10 -13.18 -30.73
C ARG A 335 19.10 -14.64 -31.19
N GLU A 336 19.94 -15.50 -30.61
CA GLU A 336 20.02 -16.92 -30.96
C GLU A 336 18.74 -17.69 -30.56
N LEU A 337 18.18 -17.41 -29.38
CA LEU A 337 16.97 -18.06 -28.85
C LEU A 337 15.73 -17.75 -29.70
N VAL A 338 15.67 -16.55 -30.26
CA VAL A 338 14.63 -16.08 -31.19
C VAL A 338 14.80 -16.70 -32.58
N LEU A 339 16.01 -16.64 -33.16
CA LEU A 339 16.29 -17.18 -34.50
C LEU A 339 16.12 -18.71 -34.58
N SER A 340 16.63 -19.44 -33.59
CA SER A 340 16.55 -20.91 -33.52
C SER A 340 15.13 -21.48 -33.46
N ARG A 341 14.11 -20.63 -33.27
CA ARG A 341 12.70 -21.00 -33.13
C ARG A 341 11.77 -20.27 -34.10
N ASP A 342 12.33 -19.50 -35.03
CA ASP A 342 11.63 -18.59 -35.95
C ASP A 342 10.56 -17.71 -35.24
N LEU A 343 10.98 -17.00 -34.20
CA LEU A 343 10.12 -16.13 -33.41
C LEU A 343 10.20 -14.66 -33.84
N THR A 344 9.09 -13.94 -33.66
CA THR A 344 9.02 -12.48 -33.71
C THR A 344 9.23 -11.92 -32.31
N LEU A 345 10.29 -11.13 -32.13
CA LEU A 345 10.65 -10.53 -30.85
C LEU A 345 9.91 -9.20 -30.62
N ILE A 346 9.09 -9.12 -29.57
CA ILE A 346 8.50 -7.87 -29.09
C ILE A 346 9.30 -7.36 -27.88
N ILE A 347 9.64 -6.08 -27.90
CA ILE A 347 10.23 -5.36 -26.77
C ILE A 347 9.39 -4.12 -26.45
N GLU A 348 9.28 -3.75 -25.17
CA GLU A 348 8.42 -2.64 -24.71
C GLU A 348 9.21 -1.44 -24.11
N PRO A 349 10.19 -0.83 -24.83
CA PRO A 349 11.02 0.23 -24.27
C PRO A 349 10.26 1.54 -24.14
N GLY A 350 9.69 1.80 -22.96
CA GLY A 350 9.16 3.11 -22.59
C GLY A 350 10.26 4.07 -22.12
N ARG A 351 10.87 3.77 -20.96
CA ARG A 351 11.81 4.67 -20.26
C ARG A 351 13.07 4.96 -21.08
N SER A 352 13.71 3.93 -21.62
CA SER A 352 14.95 4.04 -22.41
C SER A 352 14.78 4.78 -23.74
N LEU A 353 13.56 4.86 -24.30
CA LEU A 353 13.30 5.67 -25.49
C LEU A 353 13.12 7.17 -25.18
N ILE A 354 12.52 7.53 -24.05
CA ILE A 354 12.01 8.90 -23.82
C ILE A 354 12.62 9.64 -22.63
N ALA A 355 13.14 8.96 -21.60
CA ALA A 355 13.45 9.62 -20.32
C ALA A 355 14.55 10.69 -20.47
N ASN A 356 15.72 10.31 -20.98
CA ASN A 356 16.90 11.18 -21.20
C ASN A 356 16.74 12.16 -22.37
N THR A 357 15.55 12.30 -22.94
CA THR A 357 15.28 13.21 -24.06
C THR A 357 14.79 14.58 -23.59
N CYS A 358 14.55 14.77 -22.30
CA CYS A 358 13.84 15.94 -21.80
C CYS A 358 14.23 16.35 -20.37
N CYS A 359 14.18 17.66 -20.12
CA CYS A 359 14.20 18.24 -18.78
C CYS A 359 12.92 19.06 -18.52
N LEU A 360 12.56 19.22 -17.24
CA LEU A 360 11.68 20.31 -16.80
C LEU A 360 12.55 21.54 -16.55
N VAL A 361 12.27 22.63 -17.25
CA VAL A 361 12.93 23.93 -17.10
C VAL A 361 12.10 24.82 -16.18
N ASN A 362 12.76 25.45 -15.21
CA ASN A 362 12.16 26.24 -14.13
C ASN A 362 12.96 27.54 -13.92
N ARG A 363 12.36 28.54 -13.26
CA ARG A 363 13.09 29.73 -12.77
C ARG A 363 13.17 29.71 -11.24
N VAL A 364 14.32 30.10 -10.71
CA VAL A 364 14.53 30.27 -9.25
C VAL A 364 13.74 31.49 -8.77
N THR A 365 12.73 31.26 -7.93
CA THR A 365 11.93 32.32 -7.30
C THR A 365 12.65 32.97 -6.11
N GLY A 366 13.51 32.21 -5.43
CA GLY A 366 14.40 32.67 -4.37
C GLY A 366 15.16 31.52 -3.71
N VAL A 367 16.14 31.87 -2.87
CA VAL A 367 16.88 30.95 -2.00
C VAL A 367 16.57 31.33 -0.55
N LYS A 368 16.43 30.33 0.34
CA LYS A 368 16.21 30.55 1.78
C LYS A 368 16.88 29.48 2.62
N THR A 369 17.21 29.79 3.86
CA THR A 369 17.70 28.82 4.86
C THR A 369 16.71 28.74 6.02
N ASN A 370 16.52 27.55 6.58
CA ASN A 370 15.72 27.34 7.79
C ASN A 370 16.45 26.34 8.70
N GLY A 371 16.96 26.82 9.83
CA GLY A 371 17.89 26.06 10.66
C GLY A 371 19.12 25.63 9.85
N THR A 372 19.39 24.34 9.79
CA THR A 372 20.55 23.75 9.09
C THR A 372 20.25 23.29 7.66
N LYS A 373 19.07 23.56 7.10
CA LYS A 373 18.74 23.22 5.70
C LYS A 373 18.57 24.47 4.84
N ASN A 374 19.22 24.45 3.68
CA ASN A 374 19.05 25.45 2.63
C ASN A 374 18.05 24.95 1.59
N PHE A 375 17.32 25.88 0.97
CA PHE A 375 16.27 25.60 0.00
C PHE A 375 16.40 26.51 -1.22
N ILE A 376 16.43 25.92 -2.41
CA ILE A 376 16.21 26.65 -3.67
C ILE A 376 14.73 26.49 -4.00
N VAL A 377 13.99 27.60 -4.01
CA VAL A 377 12.55 27.63 -4.32
C VAL A 377 12.38 27.97 -5.79
N ILE A 378 11.81 27.07 -6.57
CA ILE A 378 11.51 27.25 -8.00
C ILE A 378 10.01 27.48 -8.24
N ASP A 379 9.62 27.81 -9.47
CA ASP A 379 8.23 27.99 -9.89
C ASP A 379 7.51 26.65 -10.22
N GLY A 380 8.28 25.63 -10.62
CA GLY A 380 7.82 24.25 -10.73
C GLY A 380 7.64 23.52 -9.40
N SER A 381 6.80 22.48 -9.42
CA SER A 381 6.31 21.75 -8.25
C SER A 381 6.20 20.24 -8.51
N MET A 382 6.01 19.46 -7.44
CA MET A 382 5.47 18.10 -7.47
C MET A 382 4.17 17.96 -8.28
N ALA A 383 3.39 19.04 -8.44
CA ALA A 383 2.21 19.04 -9.30
C ALA A 383 2.56 18.79 -10.78
N GLU A 384 3.70 19.31 -11.24
CA GLU A 384 4.28 19.05 -12.56
C GLU A 384 5.10 17.75 -12.55
N LEU A 385 6.05 17.61 -11.61
CA LEU A 385 7.05 16.55 -11.59
C LEU A 385 6.99 15.79 -10.26
N ILE A 386 6.01 14.88 -10.14
CA ILE A 386 5.67 14.21 -8.89
C ILE A 386 6.63 13.09 -8.44
N ARG A 387 7.54 12.63 -9.31
CA ARG A 387 8.34 11.40 -9.08
C ARG A 387 9.24 11.43 -7.82
N PRO A 388 9.95 12.52 -7.50
CA PRO A 388 10.74 12.63 -6.27
C PRO A 388 9.85 12.59 -5.02
N SER A 389 8.75 13.33 -5.01
CA SER A 389 7.76 13.35 -3.92
C SER A 389 7.09 12.00 -3.69
N LEU A 390 6.67 11.32 -4.77
CA LEU A 390 5.81 10.14 -4.70
C LEU A 390 6.55 8.87 -4.28
N TYR A 391 7.81 8.69 -4.74
CA TYR A 391 8.57 7.48 -4.48
C TYR A 391 10.10 7.69 -4.39
N GLY A 392 10.55 8.91 -4.07
CA GLY A 392 11.97 9.19 -3.82
C GLY A 392 12.86 9.12 -5.07
N ALA A 393 12.31 9.29 -6.27
CA ALA A 393 13.08 9.20 -7.50
C ALA A 393 14.23 10.22 -7.55
N TYR A 394 15.45 9.75 -7.80
CA TYR A 394 16.54 10.64 -8.20
C TYR A 394 16.35 11.06 -9.67
N GLN A 395 16.45 12.35 -9.92
CA GLN A 395 16.73 12.99 -11.21
C GLN A 395 17.82 14.05 -10.96
N HIS A 396 18.75 14.20 -11.90
CA HIS A 396 19.82 15.19 -11.81
C HIS A 396 19.24 16.61 -11.93
N ILE A 397 19.87 17.57 -11.26
CA ILE A 397 19.45 18.97 -11.22
C ILE A 397 20.70 19.84 -11.37
N GLU A 398 20.63 20.81 -12.29
CA GLU A 398 21.70 21.80 -12.48
C GLU A 398 21.16 23.18 -12.92
N LEU A 399 22.05 24.17 -12.97
CA LEU A 399 21.74 25.51 -13.47
C LEU A 399 21.95 25.60 -14.99
N VAL A 400 21.07 26.36 -15.63
CA VAL A 400 21.08 26.62 -17.08
C VAL A 400 22.22 27.57 -17.50
N SER A 401 22.53 28.56 -16.66
CA SER A 401 23.66 29.47 -16.84
C SER A 401 24.91 28.96 -16.09
N PRO A 402 26.12 29.40 -16.47
CA PRO A 402 27.28 29.25 -15.59
C PRO A 402 27.03 29.96 -14.24
N PRO A 403 27.63 29.49 -13.14
CA PRO A 403 27.63 30.21 -11.87
C PRO A 403 28.48 31.49 -11.97
N LEU A 404 28.25 32.45 -11.08
CA LEU A 404 29.11 33.63 -10.97
C LEU A 404 30.53 33.20 -10.55
N PRO A 405 31.60 33.90 -10.99
CA PRO A 405 32.96 33.62 -10.57
C PRO A 405 33.08 33.55 -9.03
N ASN A 406 33.79 32.53 -8.54
CA ASN A 406 33.97 32.23 -7.11
C ASN A 406 32.68 31.89 -6.33
N SER A 407 31.59 31.47 -6.98
CA SER A 407 30.41 30.93 -6.27
C SER A 407 30.72 29.60 -5.59
N GLU A 408 30.60 29.53 -4.27
CA GLU A 408 30.73 28.27 -3.52
C GLU A 408 29.51 27.35 -3.74
N SER A 409 29.76 26.03 -3.79
CA SER A 409 28.70 25.01 -3.73
C SER A 409 28.15 24.90 -2.32
N SER A 410 26.88 24.52 -2.21
CA SER A 410 26.25 24.14 -0.94
C SER A 410 25.14 23.11 -1.17
N THR A 411 24.80 22.40 -0.10
CA THR A 411 23.71 21.43 -0.09
C THR A 411 22.35 22.14 0.00
N PHE A 412 21.45 21.88 -0.97
CA PHE A 412 20.10 22.44 -1.04
C PHE A 412 19.02 21.37 -1.23
N ASP A 413 17.87 21.56 -0.59
CA ASP A 413 16.61 20.96 -1.04
C ASP A 413 16.00 21.85 -2.14
N VAL A 414 15.65 21.27 -3.29
CA VAL A 414 15.02 21.98 -4.41
C VAL A 414 13.52 21.76 -4.32
N VAL A 415 12.79 22.84 -4.01
CA VAL A 415 11.38 22.82 -3.61
C VAL A 415 10.53 23.75 -4.47
N GLY A 416 9.24 23.44 -4.59
CA GLY A 416 8.29 24.27 -5.33
C GLY A 416 7.55 25.30 -4.46
N PRO A 417 6.53 25.96 -5.04
CA PRO A 417 5.70 26.96 -4.37
C PRO A 417 4.36 26.41 -3.82
N VAL A 418 4.12 25.09 -3.87
CA VAL A 418 2.88 24.48 -3.36
C VAL A 418 2.96 24.32 -1.84
N CYS A 419 1.85 24.64 -1.16
CA CYS A 419 1.72 24.53 0.29
C CYS A 419 1.52 23.06 0.76
N GLU A 420 2.40 22.16 0.33
CA GLU A 420 2.45 20.75 0.75
C GLU A 420 3.88 20.40 1.17
N SER A 421 4.00 19.68 2.29
CA SER A 421 5.26 19.19 2.87
C SER A 421 6.08 18.29 1.93
N ALA A 422 5.42 17.69 0.94
CA ALA A 422 6.02 16.84 -0.08
C ALA A 422 6.45 17.59 -1.37
N ASP A 423 6.33 18.92 -1.46
CA ASP A 423 6.65 19.69 -2.67
C ASP A 423 8.17 19.90 -2.89
N PHE A 424 8.88 18.81 -3.19
CA PHE A 424 10.30 18.81 -3.53
C PHE A 424 10.57 18.07 -4.84
N LEU A 425 11.43 18.65 -5.69
CA LEU A 425 11.90 18.03 -6.94
C LEU A 425 13.30 17.42 -6.77
N GLY A 426 14.02 17.81 -5.71
CA GLY A 426 15.26 17.17 -5.28
C GLY A 426 15.54 17.47 -3.81
N LYS A 427 16.23 16.55 -3.13
CA LYS A 427 16.75 16.76 -1.78
C LYS A 427 18.25 16.61 -1.77
N ASP A 428 18.90 17.31 -0.84
CA ASP A 428 20.32 17.19 -0.56
C ASP A 428 21.19 17.27 -1.84
N ARG A 429 20.98 18.34 -2.63
CA ARG A 429 21.65 18.60 -3.92
C ARG A 429 22.80 19.59 -3.74
N GLU A 430 24.00 19.22 -4.18
CA GLU A 430 25.13 20.14 -4.30
C GLU A 430 24.95 21.05 -5.51
N LEU A 431 24.78 22.35 -5.26
CA LEU A 431 24.64 23.39 -6.27
C LEU A 431 25.35 24.67 -5.82
N PRO A 432 25.93 25.48 -6.74
CA PRO A 432 26.31 26.84 -6.43
C PRO A 432 25.06 27.69 -6.15
N THR A 433 25.13 28.58 -5.17
CA THR A 433 23.96 29.37 -4.73
C THR A 433 23.39 30.23 -5.87
N PRO A 434 22.18 29.97 -6.39
CA PRO A 434 21.66 30.67 -7.55
C PRO A 434 21.07 32.04 -7.20
N ALA A 435 21.17 32.98 -8.14
CA ALA A 435 20.41 34.23 -8.07
C ALA A 435 18.93 34.01 -8.45
N LYS A 436 18.05 34.89 -7.98
CA LYS A 436 16.63 34.91 -8.39
C LYS A 436 16.52 35.16 -9.90
N GLY A 437 15.63 34.42 -10.57
CA GLY A 437 15.38 34.49 -12.01
C GLY A 437 16.21 33.52 -12.85
N VAL A 438 17.33 33.01 -12.31
CA VAL A 438 18.21 32.04 -12.98
C VAL A 438 17.46 30.75 -13.32
N GLY A 439 17.80 30.17 -14.47
CA GLY A 439 17.24 28.89 -14.91
C GLY A 439 17.80 27.69 -14.16
N LEU A 440 16.92 26.79 -13.76
CA LEU A 440 17.24 25.52 -13.11
C LEU A 440 16.45 24.40 -13.80
N VAL A 441 17.15 23.33 -14.17
CA VAL A 441 16.59 22.18 -14.89
C VAL A 441 16.55 20.93 -14.04
N VAL A 442 15.49 20.14 -14.18
CA VAL A 442 15.40 18.77 -13.64
C VAL A 442 15.44 17.80 -14.82
N HIS A 443 16.52 17.02 -14.91
CA HIS A 443 16.85 16.18 -16.06
C HIS A 443 16.01 14.89 -16.08
N ASP A 444 16.09 14.17 -17.20
CA ASP A 444 15.48 12.85 -17.42
C ASP A 444 13.96 12.79 -17.19
N ALA A 445 13.32 13.93 -17.45
CA ALA A 445 11.92 14.19 -17.17
C ALA A 445 10.97 13.71 -18.28
N GLY A 446 11.51 13.15 -19.38
CA GLY A 446 10.68 12.73 -20.51
C GLY A 446 9.77 11.54 -20.21
N ALA A 447 10.04 10.75 -19.16
CA ALA A 447 9.28 9.58 -18.77
C ALA A 447 8.60 9.73 -17.40
N TYR A 448 7.29 9.51 -17.35
CA TYR A 448 6.46 9.47 -16.14
C TYR A 448 6.45 10.79 -15.34
N CYS A 449 6.75 11.93 -15.97
CA CYS A 449 6.55 13.26 -15.41
C CYS A 449 5.27 13.88 -15.96
N MET A 450 5.27 14.39 -17.20
CA MET A 450 4.09 15.02 -17.81
C MET A 450 2.84 14.11 -17.86
N SER A 451 3.03 12.80 -18.10
CA SER A 451 1.91 11.83 -18.06
C SER A 451 1.31 11.62 -16.67
N MET A 452 2.04 12.02 -15.60
CA MET A 452 1.59 12.03 -14.21
C MET A 452 1.31 13.44 -13.66
N ALA A 453 1.53 14.50 -14.44
CA ALA A 453 1.30 15.88 -14.02
C ALA A 453 -0.18 16.11 -13.69
N SER A 454 -0.45 16.86 -12.62
CA SER A 454 -1.77 17.03 -12.03
C SER A 454 -2.20 18.50 -12.03
N THR A 455 -3.47 18.77 -11.75
CA THR A 455 -3.98 20.12 -11.44
C THR A 455 -4.14 20.34 -9.94
N TYR A 456 -3.22 19.78 -9.14
CA TYR A 456 -3.22 19.96 -7.68
C TYR A 456 -3.05 21.44 -7.33
N ASN A 457 -3.79 21.90 -6.31
CA ASN A 457 -3.93 23.31 -5.93
C ASN A 457 -4.22 24.26 -7.12
N LEU A 458 -4.96 23.76 -8.13
CA LEU A 458 -5.35 24.47 -9.36
C LEU A 458 -4.17 24.98 -10.21
N LYS A 459 -2.95 24.46 -10.00
CA LYS A 459 -1.85 24.68 -10.96
C LYS A 459 -2.23 24.09 -12.31
N MET A 460 -1.96 24.82 -13.38
CA MET A 460 -2.18 24.35 -14.75
C MET A 460 -1.02 23.48 -15.20
N ARG A 461 -1.30 22.42 -15.95
CA ARG A 461 -0.25 21.60 -16.57
C ARG A 461 0.70 22.48 -17.41
N PRO A 462 2.02 22.22 -17.38
CA PRO A 462 3.01 23.06 -18.02
C PRO A 462 2.98 22.85 -19.55
N PRO A 463 3.39 23.84 -20.35
CA PRO A 463 3.57 23.66 -21.78
C PRO A 463 4.75 22.72 -22.10
N GLU A 464 4.70 22.11 -23.28
CA GLU A 464 5.72 21.20 -23.81
C GLU A 464 6.32 21.79 -25.10
N TYR A 465 7.64 21.84 -25.17
CA TYR A 465 8.40 22.38 -26.30
C TYR A 465 9.39 21.34 -26.81
N TRP A 466 9.76 21.40 -28.09
CA TRP A 466 10.82 20.55 -28.63
C TRP A 466 11.84 21.29 -29.49
N SER A 467 13.10 20.86 -29.36
CA SER A 467 14.27 21.25 -30.15
C SER A 467 14.51 20.24 -31.28
N PHE A 468 14.90 20.74 -32.45
CA PHE A 468 15.35 19.96 -33.61
C PHE A 468 16.30 20.81 -34.48
N LYS A 469 17.39 20.21 -34.99
CA LYS A 469 18.29 20.86 -35.97
C LYS A 469 18.71 22.31 -35.64
N HIS A 470 19.09 22.58 -34.39
CA HIS A 470 19.48 23.92 -33.90
C HIS A 470 18.37 24.99 -33.93
N ALA A 471 17.11 24.57 -33.99
CA ALA A 471 15.93 25.42 -33.81
C ALA A 471 14.97 24.78 -32.79
N PHE A 472 14.03 25.56 -32.26
CA PHE A 472 12.93 25.05 -31.43
C PHE A 472 11.57 25.41 -32.06
N SER A 473 10.48 24.82 -31.56
CA SER A 473 9.14 25.21 -31.98
C SER A 473 8.14 25.20 -30.83
N ILE A 474 7.32 26.26 -30.80
CA ILE A 474 6.23 26.47 -29.85
C ILE A 474 5.06 25.54 -30.20
N TYR A 475 4.71 24.64 -29.28
CA TYR A 475 3.55 23.75 -29.40
C TYR A 475 2.70 23.82 -28.13
N MET A 476 1.87 24.85 -28.00
CA MET A 476 0.83 24.86 -26.97
C MET A 476 -0.19 23.73 -27.22
N CYS A 477 -0.17 22.69 -26.39
CA CYS A 477 -1.21 21.67 -26.33
C CYS A 477 -2.45 22.17 -25.54
N SER A 478 -2.95 23.37 -25.88
CA SER A 478 -3.97 24.11 -25.11
C SER A 478 -5.41 23.82 -25.55
N LYS A 479 -5.76 22.54 -25.80
CA LYS A 479 -7.15 22.06 -25.92
C LYS A 479 -7.25 20.53 -25.74
N LEU A 480 -8.31 20.10 -25.04
CA LEU A 480 -8.73 18.71 -24.73
C LEU A 480 -7.94 17.96 -23.62
N ALA A 481 -8.47 18.08 -22.40
CA ALA A 481 -8.42 17.02 -21.37
C ALA A 481 -9.71 16.97 -20.51
N VAL A 482 -10.86 17.35 -21.10
CA VAL A 482 -12.19 17.09 -20.50
C VAL A 482 -12.53 15.61 -20.78
N PRO A 483 -13.15 14.87 -19.83
CA PRO A 483 -13.58 13.50 -20.08
C PRO A 483 -14.54 13.43 -21.28
N LEU A 484 -14.23 12.55 -22.23
CA LEU A 484 -15.15 12.22 -23.32
C LEU A 484 -16.21 11.25 -22.79
N ASP A 485 -17.47 11.57 -23.10
CA ASP A 485 -18.67 10.74 -22.95
C ASP A 485 -18.96 10.17 -21.54
N SER A 486 -19.52 11.02 -20.68
CA SER A 486 -20.38 10.59 -19.56
C SER A 486 -21.85 10.91 -19.88
N PRO A 487 -22.77 9.92 -19.88
CA PRO A 487 -24.15 10.09 -20.34
C PRO A 487 -25.09 10.73 -19.28
N CYS A 488 -24.67 11.82 -18.64
CA CYS A 488 -25.34 12.39 -17.47
C CYS A 488 -25.79 13.86 -17.60
N VAL A 489 -26.11 14.35 -18.81
CA VAL A 489 -26.73 15.67 -19.03
C VAL A 489 -27.81 15.63 -20.14
N ARG A 490 -28.98 15.04 -19.86
CA ARG A 490 -30.18 15.11 -20.74
C ARG A 490 -31.54 15.18 -20.02
N GLN A 491 -31.62 16.01 -18.99
CA GLN A 491 -32.82 16.65 -18.41
C GLN A 491 -32.26 17.76 -17.48
N LEU A 492 -32.79 18.97 -17.38
CA LEU A 492 -34.14 19.49 -17.67
C LEU A 492 -34.09 20.67 -18.67
N GLY A 493 -35.24 21.04 -19.24
CA GLY A 493 -35.38 22.23 -20.09
C GLY A 493 -36.25 23.32 -19.47
N GLY A 494 -35.94 24.59 -19.76
CA GLY A 494 -36.88 25.72 -19.63
C GLY A 494 -37.11 26.31 -18.23
N GLY A 495 -36.25 27.23 -17.80
CA GLY A 495 -36.47 28.10 -16.63
C GLY A 495 -35.49 29.28 -16.62
N ARG A 496 -35.97 30.52 -16.50
CA ARG A 496 -35.14 31.72 -16.71
C ARG A 496 -34.44 32.20 -15.43
N ARG A 497 -33.11 32.41 -15.54
CA ARG A 497 -32.25 33.39 -14.84
C ARG A 497 -32.35 33.53 -13.32
N TRP A 498 -31.20 33.43 -12.66
CA TRP A 498 -30.53 34.59 -12.04
C TRP A 498 -29.01 34.53 -12.33
N PHE A 499 -28.27 35.59 -11.99
CA PHE A 499 -26.90 35.86 -12.48
C PHE A 499 -25.80 35.20 -11.64
N PHE A 500 -24.66 34.90 -12.28
CA PHE A 500 -23.39 35.59 -11.99
C PHE A 500 -22.47 35.57 -13.23
N PHE A 501 -21.54 36.54 -13.32
CA PHE A 501 -20.70 36.78 -14.50
C PHE A 501 -19.41 35.94 -14.49
N PHE A 502 -19.01 35.48 -15.69
CA PHE A 502 -17.61 35.51 -16.11
C PHE A 502 -17.52 36.45 -17.32
N VAL A 503 -16.55 37.37 -17.31
CA VAL A 503 -16.23 38.24 -18.44
C VAL A 503 -14.95 37.73 -19.08
N GLU A 504 -14.95 37.49 -20.38
CA GLU A 504 -13.83 36.92 -21.11
C GLU A 504 -13.33 37.89 -22.20
N SER A 505 -12.08 38.34 -22.07
CA SER A 505 -11.33 39.16 -23.06
C SER A 505 -11.91 40.59 -23.30
N THR A 506 -11.32 41.48 -24.11
CA THR A 506 -10.17 41.43 -25.07
C THR A 506 -9.49 42.82 -25.17
N LEU A 507 -8.50 43.00 -26.07
CA LEU A 507 -7.89 44.28 -26.53
C LEU A 507 -6.98 45.04 -25.53
N GLU A 508 -6.04 45.90 -25.96
CA GLU A 508 -5.06 45.79 -27.06
C GLU A 508 -3.84 46.71 -26.78
N ARG A 509 -2.91 46.81 -27.75
CA ARG A 509 -1.61 47.51 -27.72
C ARG A 509 -1.62 48.93 -27.11
N ASN A 510 -0.53 49.28 -26.40
CA ASN A 510 0.31 50.44 -26.76
C ASN A 510 1.71 50.40 -26.08
N TRP A 511 2.69 51.07 -26.70
CA TRP A 511 4.05 51.30 -26.17
C TRP A 511 4.17 52.72 -25.61
N ASN A 512 4.90 52.92 -24.50
CA ASN A 512 6.12 53.77 -24.45
C ASN A 512 6.69 53.98 -23.02
N ALA A 513 7.91 53.45 -22.81
CA ALA A 513 9.12 54.11 -22.28
C ALA A 513 9.21 54.80 -20.89
N VAL A 514 10.41 54.61 -20.29
CA VAL A 514 11.11 55.36 -19.21
C VAL A 514 10.70 55.12 -17.75
N GLY A 515 11.67 54.69 -16.93
CA GLY A 515 11.61 54.70 -15.45
C GLY A 515 12.70 53.82 -14.81
N LEU A 516 13.73 54.41 -14.19
CA LEU A 516 14.86 53.71 -13.55
C LEU A 516 14.68 53.60 -12.01
N LEU A 517 15.13 52.50 -11.38
CA LEU A 517 16.14 52.47 -10.29
C LEU A 517 16.35 51.05 -9.68
N HIS A 518 17.40 50.92 -8.85
CA HIS A 518 18.04 49.70 -8.30
C HIS A 518 18.58 50.05 -6.87
N PRO A 519 19.18 49.15 -6.03
CA PRO A 519 18.90 47.75 -5.65
C PRO A 519 19.08 47.48 -4.11
N ALA A 520 19.50 46.25 -3.73
CA ALA A 520 20.18 45.79 -2.48
C ALA A 520 19.34 45.54 -1.20
N GLU A 521 19.67 44.65 -0.23
CA GLU A 521 20.61 43.48 -0.07
C GLU A 521 20.10 42.58 1.12
N ARG A 522 20.30 41.24 1.23
CA ARG A 522 21.45 40.39 1.70
C ARG A 522 21.98 40.64 3.13
N GLY A 523 22.61 39.67 3.84
CA GLY A 523 23.08 38.29 3.55
C GLY A 523 23.37 37.50 4.87
N ASP A 524 24.33 36.57 5.09
CA ASP A 524 25.16 35.57 4.33
C ASP A 524 26.44 35.29 5.21
N ILE A 525 26.99 34.12 5.66
CA ILE A 525 26.71 32.65 5.70
C ILE A 525 27.15 32.05 7.10
N TYR A 526 27.60 30.81 7.47
CA TYR A 526 28.79 29.98 7.07
C TYR A 526 29.00 28.66 7.93
N LEU A 527 29.53 27.55 7.34
CA LEU A 527 30.63 26.58 7.78
C LEU A 527 30.57 25.69 9.09
N THR A 528 31.34 24.57 9.32
CA THR A 528 32.52 23.88 8.67
C THR A 528 32.64 22.32 8.90
N ARG A 529 33.73 21.67 8.41
CA ARG A 529 34.07 20.19 8.27
C ARG A 529 34.80 19.47 9.44
N SER A 530 34.94 18.12 9.39
CA SER A 530 36.24 17.34 9.53
C SER A 530 36.09 15.78 9.43
N SER A 531 37.18 14.98 9.54
CA SER A 531 37.33 13.53 9.18
C SER A 531 38.39 12.77 10.04
N TRP A 532 38.53 11.42 10.01
CA TRP A 532 39.79 10.60 10.21
C TRP A 532 39.59 9.04 10.12
N PHE A 533 40.64 8.22 10.39
CA PHE A 533 40.89 6.79 10.02
C PHE A 533 40.46 5.67 11.04
N GLY A 534 40.48 4.39 10.61
CA GLY A 534 40.57 3.18 11.48
C GLY A 534 40.47 1.81 10.75
N LEU A 535 41.15 0.76 11.25
CA LEU A 535 41.21 -0.63 10.71
C LEU A 535 41.12 -1.65 11.85
N ASP A 536 40.58 -2.87 11.62
CA ASP A 536 41.19 -4.13 12.12
C ASP A 536 40.62 -5.43 11.48
N VAL A 537 41.20 -6.60 11.82
CA VAL A 537 41.11 -7.87 11.06
C VAL A 537 40.72 -9.10 11.93
N LEU A 538 40.20 -10.17 11.27
CA LEU A 538 40.17 -11.64 11.58
C LEU A 538 38.76 -12.25 11.32
N GLY A 539 38.60 -13.50 10.84
CA GLY A 539 39.55 -14.54 10.40
C GLY A 539 38.86 -15.63 9.54
N SER A 540 39.63 -16.56 8.96
CA SER A 540 39.23 -17.44 7.84
C SER A 540 39.06 -18.94 8.19
N CYS A 541 38.37 -19.73 7.33
CA CYS A 541 38.92 -20.94 6.69
C CYS A 541 37.93 -21.66 5.73
N GLN A 542 38.44 -22.63 4.95
CA GLN A 542 37.79 -23.30 3.79
C GLN A 542 37.44 -24.79 4.05
N LEU A 543 36.67 -25.38 3.11
CA LEU A 543 36.76 -26.72 2.47
C LEU A 543 35.34 -27.12 1.99
N GLU A 544 34.96 -27.40 0.73
CA GLU A 544 35.54 -27.99 -0.50
C GLU A 544 35.05 -29.44 -0.81
N ILE A 545 34.40 -29.56 -1.99
CA ILE A 545 34.46 -30.66 -2.98
C ILE A 545 33.76 -32.03 -2.69
N GLY A 546 33.10 -32.56 -3.75
CA GLY A 546 32.61 -33.96 -3.87
C GLY A 546 31.08 -34.12 -3.94
N ALA A 547 30.33 -34.15 -5.06
CA ALA A 547 30.54 -34.38 -6.50
C ALA A 547 30.22 -35.81 -7.03
N TYR A 548 29.36 -35.89 -8.07
CA TYR A 548 28.91 -37.09 -8.84
C TYR A 548 28.11 -38.18 -8.07
N ALA A 549 27.23 -39.03 -8.65
CA ALA A 549 26.38 -38.98 -9.87
C ALA A 549 25.29 -40.10 -9.75
N LYS A 550 23.99 -39.85 -10.01
CA LYS A 550 23.23 -40.07 -11.29
C LYS A 550 22.94 -41.55 -11.63
N VAL A 551 21.71 -41.84 -12.14
CA VAL A 551 21.21 -43.16 -12.67
C VAL A 551 20.79 -44.16 -11.56
N THR A 552 19.63 -44.86 -11.52
CA THR A 552 18.55 -45.16 -12.52
C THR A 552 17.10 -45.13 -11.94
N ARG A 553 16.11 -45.29 -12.84
CA ARG A 553 14.64 -45.32 -12.67
C ARG A 553 14.05 -46.51 -11.85
N ARG A 554 12.77 -46.33 -11.45
CA ARG A 554 11.71 -47.34 -11.20
C ARG A 554 11.92 -48.37 -10.08
N SER A 555 11.21 -48.20 -8.94
CA SER A 555 10.20 -49.16 -8.40
C SER A 555 9.89 -48.91 -6.90
N TYR A 556 9.12 -47.87 -6.54
CA TYR A 556 8.79 -47.60 -5.12
C TYR A 556 7.37 -47.09 -4.80
N CYS A 557 6.40 -47.24 -5.71
CA CYS A 557 5.00 -46.79 -5.51
C CYS A 557 4.04 -47.91 -5.02
N HIS A 558 4.56 -48.95 -4.36
CA HIS A 558 3.76 -50.14 -3.99
C HIS A 558 4.17 -50.83 -2.67
N ARG A 559 4.83 -50.11 -1.75
CA ARG A 559 5.27 -50.69 -0.46
C ARG A 559 5.07 -49.81 0.79
N LEU A 560 4.40 -48.66 0.69
CA LEU A 560 4.12 -47.76 1.83
C LEU A 560 2.65 -47.77 2.29
N ALA A 561 1.75 -48.50 1.62
CA ALA A 561 0.34 -48.59 2.01
C ALA A 561 0.07 -49.62 3.13
N ASN A 562 0.90 -50.66 3.26
CA ASN A 562 0.64 -51.84 4.09
C ASN A 562 1.55 -51.92 5.33
N MET A 563 1.96 -50.79 5.89
CA MET A 563 2.84 -50.75 7.08
C MET A 563 2.26 -49.94 8.26
N ALA A 564 0.97 -49.59 8.18
CA ALA A 564 0.27 -48.75 9.16
C ALA A 564 -0.81 -49.50 9.97
N THR A 565 -0.92 -50.83 9.82
CA THR A 565 -1.99 -51.65 10.44
C THR A 565 -1.53 -52.63 11.52
N ASP A 566 -0.24 -52.97 11.59
CA ASP A 566 0.28 -54.05 12.45
C ASP A 566 0.94 -53.56 13.76
N ILE A 567 0.42 -52.49 14.37
CA ILE A 567 0.83 -52.03 15.70
C ILE A 567 -0.41 -51.80 16.59
N TYR A 568 -1.17 -52.86 16.86
CA TYR A 568 -2.21 -52.82 17.91
C TYR A 568 -2.49 -54.18 18.61
N GLN A 569 -1.47 -55.06 18.71
CA GLN A 569 -1.51 -56.24 19.59
C GLN A 569 -0.20 -56.43 20.36
N ASN A 570 -0.08 -55.74 21.50
CA ASN A 570 0.40 -56.29 22.78
C ASN A 570 0.43 -55.17 23.83
N GLY A 571 0.08 -55.48 25.08
CA GLY A 571 0.06 -54.51 26.18
C GLY A 571 1.08 -54.86 27.27
N SER A 572 1.79 -53.85 27.76
CA SER A 572 2.58 -53.90 28.99
C SER A 572 2.76 -52.48 29.55
N ASN A 573 2.88 -52.36 30.88
CA ASN A 573 2.91 -51.07 31.58
C ASN A 573 4.30 -50.40 31.53
N GLY A 574 4.33 -49.07 31.41
CA GLY A 574 5.53 -48.27 31.71
C GLY A 574 5.50 -46.85 31.15
N ASN A 575 5.51 -45.84 32.04
CA ASN A 575 5.75 -44.41 31.80
C ASN A 575 5.16 -43.77 30.51
N ALA A 576 4.13 -42.95 30.68
CA ALA A 576 3.61 -42.07 29.63
C ALA A 576 4.63 -40.96 29.27
N GLN A 577 5.52 -41.26 28.34
CA GLN A 577 6.45 -40.29 27.75
C GLN A 577 5.65 -39.29 26.90
N HIS A 578 5.78 -38.00 27.20
CA HIS A 578 4.86 -36.99 26.67
C HIS A 578 5.17 -36.64 25.20
N ASP A 579 4.52 -37.37 24.29
CA ASP A 579 4.63 -37.23 22.83
C ASP A 579 4.33 -35.77 22.40
N PRO A 580 5.19 -35.10 21.58
CA PRO A 580 5.11 -33.67 21.35
C PRO A 580 3.94 -33.29 20.43
N GLN A 581 2.81 -32.93 21.03
CA GLN A 581 1.63 -32.45 20.31
C GLN A 581 1.82 -31.01 19.82
N ARG A 582 1.29 -30.72 18.63
CA ARG A 582 1.32 -29.38 18.03
C ARG A 582 0.21 -28.49 18.57
N THR A 583 0.53 -27.24 18.89
CA THR A 583 -0.42 -26.19 19.24
C THR A 583 -1.20 -25.68 18.02
N TYR A 584 -2.32 -25.01 18.27
CA TYR A 584 -3.22 -24.50 17.23
C TYR A 584 -3.93 -23.21 17.67
N GLN A 585 -4.67 -22.61 16.74
CA GLN A 585 -5.49 -21.42 16.97
C GLN A 585 -6.91 -21.68 16.45
N VAL A 586 -7.93 -21.03 17.01
CA VAL A 586 -9.31 -21.10 16.50
C VAL A 586 -9.59 -19.93 15.58
N VAL A 587 -10.34 -20.15 14.49
CA VAL A 587 -10.95 -19.08 13.69
C VAL A 587 -12.44 -19.38 13.55
N VAL A 588 -13.30 -18.45 13.97
CA VAL A 588 -14.75 -18.66 14.01
C VAL A 588 -15.52 -17.34 13.91
N ALA A 589 -16.70 -17.35 13.29
CA ALA A 589 -17.69 -16.29 13.38
C ALA A 589 -18.86 -16.76 14.26
N ALA A 590 -19.31 -15.93 15.20
CA ALA A 590 -20.37 -16.28 16.13
C ALA A 590 -21.23 -15.08 16.54
N THR A 591 -22.49 -15.30 16.89
CA THR A 591 -23.35 -14.29 17.54
C THR A 591 -22.90 -14.02 18.97
N ARG A 592 -23.42 -12.94 19.59
CA ARG A 592 -23.29 -12.67 21.05
C ARG A 592 -23.59 -13.90 21.93
N ASP A 593 -24.60 -14.68 21.58
CA ASP A 593 -24.99 -15.94 22.25
C ASP A 593 -24.11 -17.17 21.88
N MET A 594 -22.97 -16.94 21.22
CA MET A 594 -22.05 -17.98 20.70
C MET A 594 -22.70 -18.98 19.74
N GLY A 595 -23.73 -18.55 19.00
CA GLY A 595 -24.35 -19.31 17.90
C GLY A 595 -23.52 -19.17 16.62
N ILE A 596 -23.28 -20.28 15.91
CA ILE A 596 -22.39 -20.36 14.73
C ILE A 596 -23.04 -20.95 13.48
N GLY A 597 -24.28 -21.44 13.57
CA GLY A 597 -24.87 -22.24 12.50
C GLY A 597 -26.36 -22.52 12.67
N LYS A 598 -27.04 -22.64 11.53
CA LYS A 598 -28.44 -23.06 11.40
C LYS A 598 -28.57 -24.00 10.20
N ASP A 599 -29.18 -25.17 10.39
CA ASP A 599 -29.44 -26.19 9.35
C ASP A 599 -28.19 -26.55 8.52
N GLY A 600 -27.04 -26.64 9.19
CA GLY A 600 -25.73 -26.95 8.58
C GLY A 600 -25.07 -25.79 7.81
N ASN A 601 -25.67 -24.60 7.81
CA ASN A 601 -25.22 -23.41 7.08
C ASN A 601 -24.87 -22.25 8.04
N LEU A 602 -24.19 -21.22 7.53
CA LEU A 602 -24.04 -19.94 8.24
C LEU A 602 -25.36 -19.15 8.17
N PRO A 603 -25.89 -18.60 9.28
CA PRO A 603 -27.12 -17.80 9.27
C PRO A 603 -26.99 -16.42 8.57
N TRP A 604 -25.76 -15.98 8.30
CA TRP A 604 -25.42 -14.67 7.75
C TRP A 604 -24.57 -14.78 6.48
N LYS A 605 -24.48 -13.67 5.74
CA LYS A 605 -23.64 -13.53 4.55
C LYS A 605 -22.72 -12.31 4.69
N LEU A 606 -21.49 -12.56 5.12
CA LEU A 606 -20.46 -11.54 5.36
C LEU A 606 -19.23 -11.78 4.46
N PRO A 607 -19.19 -11.25 3.23
CA PRO A 607 -18.02 -11.34 2.36
C PRO A 607 -16.71 -10.85 3.01
N SER A 608 -16.78 -9.84 3.88
CA SER A 608 -15.60 -9.31 4.57
C SER A 608 -15.10 -10.22 5.69
N ASP A 609 -15.98 -10.98 6.35
CA ASP A 609 -15.60 -12.07 7.27
C ASP A 609 -14.88 -13.20 6.53
N LEU A 610 -15.45 -13.67 5.42
CA LEU A 610 -14.82 -14.71 4.59
C LEU A 610 -13.45 -14.28 4.04
N LYS A 611 -13.25 -12.97 3.80
CA LYS A 611 -11.94 -12.39 3.48
C LYS A 611 -10.99 -12.43 4.68
N PHE A 612 -11.42 -12.01 5.86
CA PHE A 612 -10.62 -12.06 7.10
C PHE A 612 -10.20 -13.51 7.44
N PHE A 613 -11.16 -14.44 7.43
CA PHE A 613 -10.90 -15.88 7.58
C PHE A 613 -9.84 -16.39 6.59
N LYS A 614 -9.95 -15.98 5.32
CA LYS A 614 -8.98 -16.36 4.28
C LYS A 614 -7.59 -15.77 4.55
N GLU A 615 -7.49 -14.50 4.92
CA GLU A 615 -6.22 -13.84 5.23
C GLU A 615 -5.54 -14.49 6.45
N VAL A 616 -6.27 -14.61 7.57
CA VAL A 616 -5.76 -15.24 8.81
C VAL A 616 -5.28 -16.67 8.58
N THR A 617 -6.07 -17.50 7.86
CA THR A 617 -5.71 -18.90 7.66
C THR A 617 -4.71 -19.14 6.52
N MET A 618 -4.53 -18.23 5.55
CA MET A 618 -3.56 -18.41 4.45
C MET A 618 -2.20 -17.77 4.66
N THR A 619 -2.08 -16.69 5.44
CA THR A 619 -0.80 -15.97 5.58
C THR A 619 0.21 -16.77 6.43
N THR A 620 1.40 -16.96 5.87
CA THR A 620 2.61 -17.44 6.57
C THR A 620 3.64 -16.32 6.70
N SER A 621 4.56 -16.47 7.65
CA SER A 621 5.79 -15.67 7.76
C SER A 621 6.89 -16.22 6.83
N ASP A 622 6.91 -17.54 6.62
CA ASP A 622 7.82 -18.27 5.75
C ASP A 622 7.12 -18.60 4.40
N PRO A 623 7.59 -18.04 3.26
CA PRO A 623 7.02 -18.34 1.94
C PRO A 623 7.23 -19.77 1.44
N SER A 624 8.07 -20.58 2.09
CA SER A 624 8.25 -22.00 1.77
C SER A 624 7.21 -22.92 2.45
N LYS A 625 6.50 -22.39 3.45
CA LYS A 625 5.52 -23.13 4.26
C LYS A 625 4.08 -22.74 3.89
N ARG A 626 3.14 -23.56 4.36
CA ARG A 626 1.69 -23.30 4.32
C ARG A 626 1.07 -23.48 5.70
N ASN A 627 -0.19 -23.12 5.87
CA ASN A 627 -0.93 -23.43 7.10
C ASN A 627 -1.81 -24.68 6.92
N ALA A 628 -2.18 -25.31 8.04
CA ALA A 628 -3.18 -26.37 8.09
C ALA A 628 -4.51 -25.85 8.67
N VAL A 629 -5.64 -26.37 8.17
CA VAL A 629 -6.98 -26.11 8.68
C VAL A 629 -7.66 -27.43 9.06
N ILE A 630 -8.03 -27.58 10.34
CA ILE A 630 -8.71 -28.75 10.90
C ILE A 630 -10.21 -28.46 10.99
N MET A 631 -11.04 -29.35 10.46
CA MET A 631 -12.50 -29.24 10.49
C MET A 631 -13.21 -30.58 10.64
N GLY A 632 -14.37 -30.61 11.28
CA GLY A 632 -15.24 -31.80 11.32
C GLY A 632 -15.97 -32.05 10.00
N ARG A 633 -16.32 -33.31 9.68
CA ARG A 633 -17.01 -33.72 8.45
C ARG A 633 -18.16 -32.80 8.01
N LYS A 634 -19.07 -32.42 8.92
CA LYS A 634 -20.21 -31.53 8.57
C LYS A 634 -19.78 -30.15 8.05
N THR A 635 -18.66 -29.61 8.55
CA THR A 635 -18.11 -28.33 8.06
C THR A 635 -17.44 -28.49 6.69
N TRP A 636 -16.75 -29.61 6.47
CA TRP A 636 -16.24 -29.96 5.12
C TRP A 636 -17.36 -30.10 4.09
N GLU A 637 -18.50 -30.67 4.51
CA GLU A 637 -19.69 -30.86 3.67
C GLU A 637 -20.42 -29.54 3.38
N SER A 638 -20.45 -28.59 4.34
CA SER A 638 -21.06 -27.27 4.16
C SER A 638 -20.22 -26.28 3.36
N ILE A 639 -18.90 -26.51 3.21
CA ILE A 639 -18.09 -25.72 2.27
C ILE A 639 -18.53 -26.05 0.83
N PRO A 640 -18.89 -25.04 0.00
CA PRO A 640 -19.34 -25.26 -1.38
C PRO A 640 -18.34 -26.07 -2.20
N PRO A 641 -18.78 -26.99 -3.09
CA PRO A 641 -17.89 -27.88 -3.85
C PRO A 641 -16.74 -27.17 -4.60
N GLN A 642 -17.00 -25.98 -5.14
CA GLN A 642 -16.01 -25.14 -5.83
C GLN A 642 -14.94 -24.51 -4.92
N ASN A 643 -15.14 -24.57 -3.59
CA ASN A 643 -14.27 -23.98 -2.57
C ASN A 643 -13.58 -25.03 -1.67
N ARG A 644 -13.80 -26.34 -1.90
CA ARG A 644 -13.15 -27.44 -1.15
C ARG A 644 -12.24 -28.27 -2.08
N PRO A 645 -11.00 -28.62 -1.67
CA PRO A 645 -10.30 -28.17 -0.46
C PRO A 645 -10.05 -26.65 -0.45
N LEU A 646 -9.99 -26.05 0.74
CA LEU A 646 -9.69 -24.63 0.90
C LEU A 646 -8.28 -24.35 0.35
N PRO A 647 -8.13 -23.52 -0.71
CA PRO A 647 -6.87 -23.43 -1.45
C PRO A 647 -5.75 -22.79 -0.62
N GLY A 648 -4.51 -23.18 -0.94
CA GLY A 648 -3.29 -22.71 -0.27
C GLY A 648 -3.07 -23.23 1.16
N ARG A 649 -3.91 -24.15 1.64
CA ARG A 649 -3.85 -24.74 2.99
C ARG A 649 -3.91 -26.26 2.92
N LEU A 650 -3.30 -26.94 3.89
CA LEU A 650 -3.52 -28.36 4.13
C LEU A 650 -4.87 -28.53 4.84
N ASN A 651 -5.80 -29.28 4.25
CA ASN A 651 -7.14 -29.47 4.80
C ASN A 651 -7.19 -30.79 5.57
N VAL A 652 -7.52 -30.76 6.86
CA VAL A 652 -7.62 -31.95 7.71
C VAL A 652 -9.06 -32.14 8.15
N VAL A 653 -9.68 -33.24 7.75
CA VAL A 653 -11.10 -33.52 7.99
C VAL A 653 -11.25 -34.62 9.05
N LEU A 654 -11.91 -34.28 10.16
CA LEU A 654 -12.17 -35.21 11.25
C LEU A 654 -13.41 -36.05 10.95
N THR A 655 -13.25 -37.37 10.85
CA THR A 655 -14.34 -38.33 10.69
C THR A 655 -14.02 -39.69 11.31
N ARG A 656 -15.07 -40.47 11.61
CA ARG A 656 -14.98 -41.86 12.08
C ARG A 656 -15.50 -42.89 11.06
N SER A 657 -16.02 -42.42 9.92
CA SER A 657 -16.48 -43.27 8.81
C SER A 657 -15.32 -43.59 7.87
N GLY A 658 -14.84 -44.84 7.86
CA GLY A 658 -13.66 -45.26 7.08
C GLY A 658 -13.84 -45.39 5.56
N SER A 659 -14.96 -44.93 4.99
CA SER A 659 -15.38 -45.24 3.63
C SER A 659 -15.94 -44.01 2.88
N PHE A 660 -15.08 -43.24 2.20
CA PHE A 660 -15.47 -42.21 1.21
C PHE A 660 -14.28 -41.88 0.31
N ASP A 661 -14.53 -41.50 -0.95
CA ASP A 661 -13.53 -41.13 -1.98
C ASP A 661 -12.77 -39.80 -1.73
N ILE A 662 -12.53 -39.44 -0.48
CA ILE A 662 -11.88 -38.18 -0.08
C ILE A 662 -10.33 -38.30 -0.10
N ALA A 663 -9.80 -39.52 -0.17
CA ALA A 663 -8.39 -39.85 0.06
C ALA A 663 -7.47 -39.84 -1.19
N THR A 664 -7.75 -39.00 -2.19
CA THR A 664 -7.07 -39.04 -3.51
C THR A 664 -6.38 -37.72 -3.93
N ALA A 665 -6.38 -36.67 -3.10
CA ALA A 665 -5.77 -35.38 -3.42
C ALA A 665 -4.68 -34.97 -2.40
N GLU A 666 -3.54 -34.47 -2.89
CA GLU A 666 -2.31 -34.12 -2.14
C GLU A 666 -2.46 -33.03 -1.04
N ASN A 667 -3.67 -32.51 -0.85
CA ASN A 667 -3.98 -31.37 0.02
C ASN A 667 -5.06 -31.69 1.07
N ILE A 668 -5.48 -32.95 1.19
CA ILE A 668 -6.50 -33.41 2.14
C ILE A 668 -5.94 -34.55 3.01
N LEU A 669 -6.20 -34.49 4.31
CA LEU A 669 -5.93 -35.57 5.27
C LEU A 669 -7.20 -35.93 6.04
N MET A 670 -7.34 -37.21 6.39
CA MET A 670 -8.44 -37.72 7.22
C MET A 670 -7.89 -38.14 8.59
N CYS A 671 -8.56 -37.75 9.68
CA CYS A 671 -8.14 -38.13 11.05
C CYS A 671 -9.35 -38.50 11.92
N GLY A 672 -9.15 -39.39 12.90
CA GLY A 672 -10.24 -39.89 13.77
C GLY A 672 -10.65 -38.95 14.90
N SER A 673 -9.76 -38.04 15.30
CA SER A 673 -9.89 -37.09 16.41
C SER A 673 -9.00 -35.85 16.21
N LEU A 674 -9.28 -34.77 16.93
CA LEU A 674 -8.39 -33.59 16.94
C LEU A 674 -6.98 -33.97 17.40
N ASN A 675 -6.84 -34.77 18.46
CA ASN A 675 -5.55 -35.24 18.95
C ASN A 675 -4.72 -35.96 17.85
N SER A 676 -5.33 -36.91 17.14
CA SER A 676 -4.64 -37.63 16.05
C SER A 676 -4.20 -36.71 14.90
N ALA A 677 -4.95 -35.63 14.63
CA ALA A 677 -4.56 -34.62 13.65
C ALA A 677 -3.37 -33.77 14.14
N LEU A 678 -3.34 -33.39 15.42
CA LEU A 678 -2.25 -32.60 16.00
C LEU A 678 -0.95 -33.39 16.13
N GLN A 679 -1.02 -34.69 16.46
CA GLN A 679 0.13 -35.60 16.42
C GLN A 679 0.66 -35.77 14.99
N LEU A 680 -0.23 -36.02 14.01
CA LEU A 680 0.17 -36.12 12.59
C LEU A 680 0.82 -34.82 12.07
N LEU A 681 0.31 -33.66 12.47
CA LEU A 681 0.87 -32.35 12.10
C LEU A 681 2.15 -31.98 12.88
N ALA A 682 2.49 -32.69 13.95
CA ALA A 682 3.77 -32.61 14.65
C ALA A 682 4.85 -33.52 14.05
N ALA A 683 4.46 -34.55 13.29
CA ALA A 683 5.37 -35.48 12.64
C ALA A 683 5.95 -34.95 11.31
N THR A 684 7.08 -35.51 10.88
CA THR A 684 7.64 -35.31 9.54
C THR A 684 6.70 -35.91 8.48
N PRO A 685 6.40 -35.24 7.35
CA PRO A 685 6.98 -33.98 6.86
C PRO A 685 6.20 -32.70 7.26
N TYR A 686 5.14 -32.81 8.07
CA TYR A 686 4.24 -31.69 8.37
C TYR A 686 4.80 -30.69 9.37
N CYS A 687 5.67 -31.11 10.30
CA CYS A 687 6.42 -30.20 11.16
C CYS A 687 7.33 -29.23 10.39
N LEU A 688 7.87 -29.67 9.24
CA LEU A 688 8.76 -28.87 8.39
C LEU A 688 7.97 -27.97 7.41
N SER A 689 6.88 -28.50 6.83
CA SER A 689 6.15 -27.85 5.73
C SER A 689 4.92 -27.02 6.15
N ILE A 690 4.40 -27.23 7.36
CA ILE A 690 3.31 -26.44 7.93
C ILE A 690 3.88 -25.40 8.89
N GLU A 691 3.37 -24.17 8.87
CA GLU A 691 3.71 -23.11 9.82
C GLU A 691 2.72 -23.05 11.00
N ARG A 692 1.44 -22.72 10.75
CA ARG A 692 0.38 -22.70 11.78
C ARG A 692 -0.73 -23.72 11.52
N VAL A 693 -1.43 -24.09 12.59
CA VAL A 693 -2.61 -24.97 12.57
C VAL A 693 -3.82 -24.18 13.06
N PHE A 694 -4.91 -24.20 12.31
CA PHE A 694 -6.16 -23.53 12.65
C PHE A 694 -7.32 -24.53 12.78
N VAL A 695 -8.08 -24.49 13.87
CA VAL A 695 -9.34 -25.22 14.01
C VAL A 695 -10.49 -24.30 13.59
N ILE A 696 -11.30 -24.73 12.62
CA ILE A 696 -12.26 -23.86 11.91
C ILE A 696 -13.73 -24.32 11.98
N GLY A 697 -14.03 -25.42 12.68
CA GLY A 697 -15.39 -25.94 12.81
C GLY A 697 -15.49 -27.47 12.90
N GLY A 698 -16.66 -28.08 13.06
CA GLY A 698 -17.93 -27.45 13.43
C GLY A 698 -18.12 -27.38 14.95
N GLY A 699 -19.35 -27.17 15.41
CA GLY A 699 -19.65 -26.91 16.83
C GLY A 699 -19.13 -27.95 17.83
N GLN A 700 -19.06 -29.23 17.47
CA GLN A 700 -18.44 -30.26 18.32
C GLN A 700 -16.92 -30.07 18.45
N VAL A 701 -16.21 -29.86 17.34
CA VAL A 701 -14.75 -29.69 17.31
C VAL A 701 -14.36 -28.38 17.99
N LEU A 702 -15.16 -27.31 17.80
CA LEU A 702 -14.95 -26.04 18.49
C LEU A 702 -15.25 -26.12 19.99
N ARG A 703 -16.20 -26.96 20.43
CA ARG A 703 -16.41 -27.23 21.86
C ARG A 703 -15.25 -28.00 22.50
N GLU A 704 -14.59 -28.87 21.74
CA GLU A 704 -13.35 -29.57 22.14
C GLU A 704 -12.13 -28.63 22.14
N ALA A 705 -12.06 -27.68 21.21
CA ALA A 705 -10.86 -26.89 20.94
C ALA A 705 -10.79 -25.52 21.65
N LEU A 706 -11.89 -24.76 21.71
CA LEU A 706 -11.83 -23.29 21.88
C LEU A 706 -11.15 -22.82 23.17
N ASN A 707 -11.38 -23.49 24.30
CA ASN A 707 -10.73 -23.17 25.58
C ASN A 707 -9.61 -24.16 25.96
N ALA A 708 -9.39 -25.24 25.20
CA ALA A 708 -8.49 -26.34 25.57
C ALA A 708 -7.00 -25.94 25.53
N PRO A 709 -6.12 -26.54 26.35
CA PRO A 709 -4.74 -26.06 26.56
C PRO A 709 -3.89 -25.81 25.32
N GLY A 710 -4.07 -26.60 24.25
CA GLY A 710 -3.35 -26.45 22.98
C GLY A 710 -3.78 -25.27 22.10
N CYS A 711 -4.85 -24.56 22.46
CA CYS A 711 -5.36 -23.39 21.72
C CYS A 711 -4.65 -22.10 22.19
N GLU A 712 -3.74 -21.56 21.37
CA GLU A 712 -2.92 -20.37 21.67
C GLU A 712 -3.67 -19.04 21.46
N ALA A 713 -4.58 -18.99 20.49
CA ALA A 713 -5.32 -17.79 20.12
C ALA A 713 -6.69 -18.13 19.53
N ILE A 714 -7.63 -17.20 19.64
CA ILE A 714 -8.98 -17.28 19.08
C ILE A 714 -9.21 -16.03 18.25
N HIS A 715 -9.40 -16.21 16.94
CA HIS A 715 -9.77 -15.17 15.99
C HIS A 715 -11.28 -15.23 15.79
N LEU A 716 -12.00 -14.39 16.54
CA LEU A 716 -13.46 -14.34 16.59
C LEU A 716 -13.97 -13.19 15.71
N THR A 717 -14.83 -13.50 14.74
CA THR A 717 -15.75 -12.51 14.16
C THR A 717 -16.99 -12.46 15.05
N ASP A 718 -17.05 -11.41 15.87
CA ASP A 718 -18.06 -11.15 16.90
C ASP A 718 -19.26 -10.45 16.27
N ILE A 719 -20.36 -11.18 16.07
CA ILE A 719 -21.56 -10.69 15.38
C ILE A 719 -22.58 -10.21 16.42
N GLU A 720 -22.81 -8.90 16.39
CA GLU A 720 -23.65 -8.22 17.37
C GLU A 720 -25.15 -8.38 17.10
N THR A 721 -25.50 -8.74 15.87
CA THR A 721 -26.88 -9.01 15.43
C THR A 721 -27.29 -10.43 15.83
N SER A 722 -28.40 -10.59 16.55
CA SER A 722 -28.93 -11.90 16.92
C SER A 722 -29.48 -12.66 15.70
N PHE A 723 -29.14 -13.95 15.60
CA PHE A 723 -29.66 -14.87 14.59
C PHE A 723 -30.20 -16.14 15.25
N GLN A 724 -31.24 -16.75 14.67
CA GLN A 724 -31.67 -18.08 15.08
C GLN A 724 -30.58 -19.10 14.71
N CYS A 725 -29.99 -19.74 15.73
CA CYS A 725 -29.00 -20.80 15.57
C CYS A 725 -29.53 -22.13 16.16
N ASP A 726 -29.00 -23.25 15.66
CA ASP A 726 -29.11 -24.57 16.30
C ASP A 726 -27.74 -25.12 16.75
N THR A 727 -26.66 -24.55 16.22
CA THR A 727 -25.29 -24.98 16.50
C THR A 727 -24.57 -23.87 17.27
N PHE A 728 -24.18 -24.16 18.52
CA PHE A 728 -23.57 -23.22 19.47
C PHE A 728 -22.22 -23.74 19.99
N ILE A 729 -21.30 -22.84 20.33
CA ILE A 729 -19.97 -23.12 20.91
C ILE A 729 -19.89 -22.55 22.34
N PRO A 730 -18.93 -22.99 23.19
CA PRO A 730 -18.74 -22.36 24.50
C PRO A 730 -18.24 -20.90 24.36
N PRO A 731 -18.49 -20.03 25.35
CA PRO A 731 -17.89 -18.70 25.41
C PRO A 731 -16.37 -18.77 25.52
N VAL A 732 -15.70 -17.69 25.10
CA VAL A 732 -14.26 -17.50 25.32
C VAL A 732 -14.01 -17.34 26.82
N ASP A 733 -13.15 -18.20 27.38
CA ASP A 733 -12.78 -18.09 28.79
C ASP A 733 -11.84 -16.89 29.01
N CYS A 734 -12.41 -15.76 29.45
CA CYS A 734 -11.66 -14.53 29.73
C CYS A 734 -10.78 -14.59 30.99
N SER A 735 -10.74 -15.71 31.73
CA SER A 735 -9.68 -15.94 32.73
C SER A 735 -8.38 -16.37 32.04
N VAL A 736 -8.50 -17.27 31.06
CA VAL A 736 -7.43 -17.91 30.27
C VAL A 736 -7.01 -17.09 29.04
N PHE A 737 -7.92 -16.32 28.45
CA PHE A 737 -7.71 -15.55 27.23
C PHE A 737 -7.85 -14.04 27.45
N ARG A 738 -7.04 -13.24 26.75
CA ARG A 738 -7.11 -11.77 26.76
C ARG A 738 -7.18 -11.19 25.34
N PRO A 739 -7.97 -10.12 25.11
CA PRO A 739 -7.96 -9.41 23.83
C PRO A 739 -6.58 -8.85 23.49
N TRP A 740 -6.05 -9.25 22.33
CA TRP A 740 -4.87 -8.67 21.70
C TRP A 740 -5.24 -7.53 20.73
N TYR A 741 -6.41 -7.63 20.10
CA TYR A 741 -6.91 -6.67 19.13
C TYR A 741 -8.43 -6.77 19.02
N SER A 742 -9.10 -5.62 18.88
CA SER A 742 -10.48 -5.55 18.39
C SER A 742 -10.55 -4.53 17.27
N SER A 743 -11.16 -4.87 16.14
CA SER A 743 -11.56 -3.84 15.18
C SER A 743 -12.61 -2.91 15.80
N PHE A 744 -12.72 -1.71 15.24
CA PHE A 744 -13.97 -0.94 15.34
C PHE A 744 -15.11 -1.74 14.69
N PRO A 745 -16.37 -1.55 15.12
CA PRO A 745 -17.51 -2.22 14.51
C PRO A 745 -17.66 -1.90 13.02
N LEU A 746 -17.95 -2.93 12.24
CA LEU A 746 -18.26 -2.87 10.81
C LEU A 746 -19.75 -3.11 10.60
N LEU A 747 -20.29 -2.56 9.51
CA LEU A 747 -21.66 -2.77 9.07
C LEU A 747 -21.66 -3.27 7.61
N GLU A 748 -21.98 -4.55 7.41
CA GLU A 748 -22.06 -5.19 6.09
C GLU A 748 -23.43 -5.88 5.97
N ASN A 749 -24.20 -5.60 4.91
CA ASN A 749 -25.55 -6.14 4.71
C ASN A 749 -26.51 -5.92 5.92
N SER A 750 -26.41 -4.76 6.56
CA SER A 750 -27.14 -4.39 7.80
C SER A 750 -26.82 -5.24 9.04
N ILE A 751 -25.75 -6.03 9.01
CA ILE A 751 -25.24 -6.81 10.16
C ILE A 751 -24.08 -6.06 10.78
N ARG A 752 -24.15 -5.77 12.08
CA ARG A 752 -23.05 -5.16 12.86
C ARG A 752 -22.15 -6.25 13.44
N TYR A 753 -20.84 -6.14 13.28
CA TYR A 753 -19.86 -7.12 13.79
C TYR A 753 -18.45 -6.52 13.94
N SER A 754 -17.60 -7.18 14.73
CA SER A 754 -16.19 -6.80 14.95
C SER A 754 -15.24 -7.99 14.77
N PHE A 755 -13.99 -7.75 14.34
CA PHE A 755 -12.93 -8.74 14.33
C PHE A 755 -12.12 -8.66 15.63
N VAL A 756 -12.18 -9.69 16.46
CA VAL A 756 -11.53 -9.75 17.78
C VAL A 756 -10.51 -10.89 17.79
N ALA A 757 -9.27 -10.59 18.14
CA ALA A 757 -8.23 -11.59 18.36
C ALA A 757 -7.94 -11.69 19.86
N TYR A 758 -8.10 -12.89 20.42
CA TYR A 758 -7.70 -13.22 21.79
C TYR A 758 -6.41 -14.05 21.77
N VAL A 759 -5.53 -13.83 22.74
CA VAL A 759 -4.38 -14.70 23.02
C VAL A 759 -4.56 -15.41 24.35
N ARG A 760 -4.11 -16.66 24.45
CA ARG A 760 -3.98 -17.38 25.72
C ARG A 760 -2.92 -16.69 26.56
N VAL A 761 -3.22 -16.51 27.84
CA VAL A 761 -2.29 -16.07 28.86
C VAL A 761 -2.17 -17.18 29.91
N GLN A 762 -0.95 -17.61 30.21
CA GLN A 762 -0.75 -18.71 31.16
C GLN A 762 -0.94 -18.21 32.60
N SER A 763 -2.06 -18.57 33.22
CA SER A 763 -2.24 -18.49 34.67
C SER A 763 -1.35 -19.53 35.35
N SER A 764 -0.34 -19.10 36.11
CA SER A 764 0.50 -19.97 36.92
C SER A 764 -0.28 -20.50 38.13
N GLY A 765 -0.95 -21.65 37.98
CA GLY A 765 -1.76 -22.20 39.07
C GLY A 765 -2.48 -23.51 38.76
N THR A 766 -1.73 -24.61 38.65
CA THR A 766 -2.05 -25.95 39.22
C THR A 766 -0.95 -26.96 38.83
N GLU A 767 -0.12 -27.36 39.80
CA GLU A 767 0.43 -28.72 39.84
C GLU A 767 -0.08 -29.39 41.12
N PRO A 768 -0.63 -30.62 41.06
CA PRO A 768 -1.16 -31.30 42.23
C PRO A 768 -0.06 -32.09 42.95
N HIS A 769 0.66 -31.44 43.86
CA HIS A 769 1.60 -32.13 44.76
C HIS A 769 1.04 -32.31 46.17
N ALA A 770 1.54 -33.36 46.84
CA ALA A 770 0.91 -33.97 48.00
C ALA A 770 1.09 -33.16 49.31
N THR A 771 0.28 -33.53 50.29
CA THR A 771 0.29 -33.04 51.67
C THR A 771 1.67 -33.12 52.34
N HIS A 772 2.10 -32.03 52.98
CA HIS A 772 2.51 -32.03 54.38
C HIS A 772 2.42 -30.63 54.99
N ASP A 773 2.66 -30.54 56.29
CA ASP A 773 1.97 -29.60 57.18
C ASP A 773 2.70 -28.28 57.48
N GLY A 774 1.91 -27.22 57.70
CA GLY A 774 2.19 -26.20 58.72
C GLY A 774 3.20 -25.09 58.42
N GLU A 775 2.71 -23.92 58.01
CA GLU A 775 2.92 -22.65 58.74
C GLU A 775 1.99 -21.53 58.19
N VAL A 776 1.82 -20.44 58.96
CA VAL A 776 0.88 -19.34 58.64
C VAL A 776 1.66 -18.06 58.33
N VAL A 777 1.59 -17.55 57.09
CA VAL A 777 2.25 -16.30 56.69
C VAL A 777 1.37 -15.40 55.79
N ASP A 778 1.32 -14.14 56.19
CA ASP A 778 0.87 -12.88 55.55
C ASP A 778 0.34 -12.90 54.09
N SER A 779 -0.87 -12.37 53.90
CA SER A 779 -1.56 -12.27 52.61
C SER A 779 -1.17 -11.02 51.80
N LYS A 780 -0.01 -11.04 51.12
CA LYS A 780 0.44 -9.94 50.24
C LYS A 780 0.74 -10.37 48.79
N SER A 781 -0.12 -9.91 47.87
CA SER A 781 0.07 -9.80 46.41
C SER A 781 0.92 -10.89 45.72
N ILE A 782 0.29 -11.99 45.31
CA ILE A 782 0.91 -12.94 44.37
C ILE A 782 1.02 -12.26 42.99
N LYS A 783 2.24 -11.91 42.58
CA LYS A 783 2.52 -11.24 41.30
C LYS A 783 2.63 -12.26 40.17
N ASN A 784 1.52 -12.53 39.50
CA ASN A 784 1.46 -13.38 38.30
C ASN A 784 2.30 -12.80 37.16
N LYS A 785 3.55 -13.26 37.01
CA LYS A 785 4.41 -12.95 35.86
C LYS A 785 4.10 -13.91 34.71
N PHE A 786 3.82 -13.36 33.53
CA PHE A 786 3.50 -14.16 32.36
C PHE A 786 4.81 -14.75 31.80
N LYS A 787 4.82 -16.03 31.39
CA LYS A 787 5.98 -16.61 30.70
C LYS A 787 6.23 -15.88 29.38
N VAL A 788 7.43 -15.31 29.23
CA VAL A 788 7.80 -14.45 28.09
C VAL A 788 8.24 -15.32 26.90
N GLU A 789 7.27 -15.95 26.26
CA GLU A 789 7.42 -16.45 24.89
C GLU A 789 6.76 -15.45 23.94
N ARG A 790 7.46 -15.10 22.85
CA ARG A 790 7.08 -13.98 21.99
C ARG A 790 5.75 -14.29 21.29
N PHE A 791 4.82 -13.33 21.22
CA PHE A 791 3.53 -13.45 20.52
C PHE A 791 3.62 -13.60 18.98
N VAL A 792 4.81 -13.98 18.47
CA VAL A 792 5.12 -14.31 17.06
C VAL A 792 4.37 -15.57 16.57
N PHE A 793 3.81 -16.35 17.49
CA PHE A 793 2.84 -17.40 17.15
C PHE A 793 1.57 -16.82 16.50
N LEU A 794 1.19 -15.56 16.74
CA LEU A 794 0.12 -14.89 16.00
C LEU A 794 0.51 -14.72 14.51
N PRO A 795 -0.46 -14.75 13.58
CA PRO A 795 -0.25 -14.26 12.22
C PRO A 795 0.21 -12.79 12.25
N LYS A 796 1.21 -12.43 11.42
CA LYS A 796 1.78 -11.07 11.38
C LYS A 796 0.70 -9.98 11.26
N LEU A 797 -0.31 -10.22 10.43
CA LEU A 797 -1.47 -9.34 10.19
C LEU A 797 -2.30 -9.05 11.45
N ILE A 798 -2.25 -9.91 12.48
CA ILE A 798 -2.93 -9.73 13.77
C ILE A 798 -1.97 -9.14 14.80
N TYR A 799 -0.72 -9.63 14.83
CA TYR A 799 0.32 -9.10 15.72
C TYR A 799 0.51 -7.58 15.55
N GLU A 800 0.63 -7.10 14.31
CA GLU A 800 0.88 -5.68 13.99
C GLU A 800 -0.34 -4.75 14.16
N ARG A 801 -1.51 -5.28 14.58
CA ARG A 801 -2.74 -4.52 14.86
C ARG A 801 -2.94 -4.14 16.33
N HIS A 802 -2.08 -4.58 17.25
CA HIS A 802 -2.19 -4.19 18.67
C HIS A 802 -2.17 -2.66 18.83
N GLU A 803 -3.17 -2.10 19.52
CA GLU A 803 -3.44 -0.65 19.50
C GLU A 803 -2.32 0.20 20.13
N GLU A 804 -1.56 -0.35 21.08
CA GLU A 804 -0.33 0.28 21.62
C GLU A 804 0.69 0.66 20.52
N TYR A 805 0.69 -0.01 19.36
CA TYR A 805 1.54 0.39 18.23
C TYR A 805 1.20 1.77 17.66
N ALA A 806 0.02 2.34 17.90
CA ALA A 806 -0.28 3.73 17.53
C ALA A 806 0.62 4.71 18.28
N TYR A 807 0.74 4.54 19.61
CA TYR A 807 1.67 5.30 20.45
C TYR A 807 3.14 5.01 20.08
N LEU A 808 3.53 3.74 19.96
CA LEU A 808 4.94 3.39 19.68
C LEU A 808 5.42 3.88 18.31
N ARG A 809 4.55 3.86 17.28
CA ARG A 809 4.87 4.43 15.95
C ARG A 809 5.03 5.95 16.03
N LEU A 810 4.16 6.65 16.79
CA LEU A 810 4.25 8.09 17.00
C LEU A 810 5.54 8.49 17.76
N VAL A 811 5.91 7.77 18.82
CA VAL A 811 7.19 7.93 19.53
C VAL A 811 8.37 7.78 18.57
N LYS A 812 8.41 6.68 17.80
CA LYS A 812 9.50 6.41 16.84
C LYS A 812 9.60 7.48 15.76
N ASP A 813 8.47 7.97 15.26
CA ASP A 813 8.40 9.00 14.21
C ASP A 813 8.78 10.40 14.73
N ILE A 814 8.46 10.74 15.99
CA ILE A 814 8.94 11.98 16.62
C ILE A 814 10.45 11.90 16.90
N ILE A 815 10.99 10.76 17.32
CA ILE A 815 12.43 10.58 17.52
C ILE A 815 13.20 10.65 16.19
N ALA A 816 12.69 10.03 15.13
CA ALA A 816 13.37 10.00 13.82
C ALA A 816 13.20 11.29 13.00
N ASN A 817 12.01 11.90 13.02
CA ASN A 817 11.59 12.96 12.09
C ASN A 817 11.04 14.21 12.80
N GLY A 818 11.19 14.33 14.12
CA GLY A 818 10.73 15.48 14.90
C GLY A 818 11.61 16.71 14.73
N ALA A 819 10.99 17.88 14.60
CA ALA A 819 11.68 19.16 14.60
C ALA A 819 12.26 19.45 15.99
N LYS A 820 13.58 19.70 16.07
CA LYS A 820 14.26 20.18 17.27
C LYS A 820 13.71 21.57 17.65
N LYS A 821 13.25 21.72 18.89
CA LYS A 821 12.82 22.99 19.47
C LYS A 821 13.49 23.22 20.83
N ASN A 822 13.73 24.48 21.15
CA ASN A 822 13.93 24.89 22.54
C ASN A 822 12.57 24.92 23.25
N ASP A 823 12.55 24.66 24.55
CA ASP A 823 11.35 24.66 25.38
C ASP A 823 11.48 25.62 26.57
N ARG A 824 10.40 25.77 27.34
CA ARG A 824 10.36 26.61 28.55
C ARG A 824 11.18 26.05 29.73
N THR A 825 11.67 24.81 29.64
CA THR A 825 12.33 24.06 30.72
C THR A 825 13.84 23.92 30.48
N GLY A 826 14.38 24.58 29.44
CA GLY A 826 15.79 24.50 29.04
C GLY A 826 16.27 23.10 28.63
N THR A 827 15.34 22.17 28.37
CA THR A 827 15.64 20.74 28.17
C THR A 827 15.81 20.39 26.69
N GLY A 828 15.10 21.10 25.81
CA GLY A 828 15.03 20.85 24.37
C GLY A 828 14.13 19.65 24.04
N THR A 829 13.33 19.77 22.98
CA THR A 829 12.41 18.73 22.50
C THR A 829 12.64 18.36 21.04
N LEU A 830 12.31 17.11 20.68
CA LEU A 830 11.95 16.70 19.33
C LEU A 830 10.43 16.74 19.22
N SER A 831 9.87 17.38 18.20
CA SER A 831 8.44 17.67 18.14
C SER A 831 7.81 17.52 16.76
N LYS A 832 6.52 17.18 16.71
CA LYS A 832 5.66 17.30 15.53
C LYS A 832 4.37 18.04 15.89
N PHE A 833 3.73 18.63 14.89
CA PHE A 833 2.47 19.36 15.07
C PHE A 833 1.34 18.69 14.29
N GLY A 834 0.19 18.49 14.94
CA GLY A 834 -0.97 17.85 14.32
C GLY A 834 -0.83 16.34 14.23
N CYS A 835 -1.00 15.65 15.35
CA CYS A 835 -0.97 14.17 15.42
C CYS A 835 -2.30 13.63 15.96
N GLN A 836 -2.63 12.37 15.65
CA GLN A 836 -3.83 11.72 16.17
C GLN A 836 -3.60 10.23 16.43
N THR A 837 -4.18 9.71 17.52
CA THR A 837 -4.34 8.27 17.78
C THR A 837 -5.79 7.95 18.18
N ARG A 838 -6.20 6.69 18.10
CA ARG A 838 -7.55 6.20 18.44
C ARG A 838 -7.44 4.83 19.11
N PHE A 839 -8.24 4.60 20.14
CA PHE A 839 -8.28 3.40 20.95
C PHE A 839 -9.72 2.92 21.14
N ASN A 840 -9.92 1.60 21.19
CA ASN A 840 -11.23 0.95 21.30
C ASN A 840 -11.50 0.53 22.76
N LEU A 841 -12.59 1.02 23.35
CA LEU A 841 -12.88 0.82 24.77
C LEU A 841 -13.83 -0.37 25.05
N ARG A 842 -14.37 -1.01 24.01
CA ARG A 842 -15.45 -2.02 24.12
C ARG A 842 -15.01 -3.34 24.77
N ARG A 843 -13.72 -3.68 24.72
CA ARG A 843 -13.20 -5.02 25.10
C ARG A 843 -11.93 -5.02 25.95
N SER A 844 -11.18 -3.91 25.96
CA SER A 844 -9.99 -3.71 26.80
C SER A 844 -9.84 -2.22 27.12
N PHE A 845 -8.93 -1.89 28.04
CA PHE A 845 -8.66 -0.54 28.50
C PHE A 845 -7.24 -0.14 28.10
N PRO A 846 -7.03 0.99 27.37
CA PRO A 846 -5.76 1.31 26.71
C PRO A 846 -4.69 1.86 27.68
N LEU A 847 -4.33 1.05 28.69
CA LEU A 847 -3.21 1.30 29.59
C LEU A 847 -1.95 0.59 29.05
N LEU A 848 -0.95 1.40 28.70
CA LEU A 848 0.25 0.92 27.99
C LEU A 848 1.00 -0.17 28.76
N THR A 849 1.45 -1.18 28.02
CA THR A 849 2.13 -2.37 28.56
C THR A 849 3.64 -2.34 28.36
N THR A 850 4.17 -1.58 27.41
CA THR A 850 5.63 -1.49 27.17
C THR A 850 6.42 -0.78 28.28
N LYS A 851 5.73 -0.15 29.24
CA LYS A 851 6.30 0.48 30.43
C LYS A 851 5.26 0.47 31.56
N PHE A 852 5.63 0.06 32.77
CA PHE A 852 4.76 0.14 33.95
C PHE A 852 4.48 1.60 34.33
N PHE A 853 3.20 1.97 34.32
CA PHE A 853 2.67 3.16 34.98
C PHE A 853 1.92 2.68 36.23
N GLY A 854 2.20 3.28 37.39
CA GLY A 854 1.74 2.77 38.68
C GLY A 854 0.27 3.03 39.01
N GLU A 855 -0.18 2.49 40.14
CA GLU A 855 -1.54 2.62 40.71
C GLU A 855 -2.07 4.07 40.85
N VAL A 856 -1.17 5.05 40.77
CA VAL A 856 -1.45 6.49 40.74
C VAL A 856 -2.56 6.83 39.75
N LEU A 857 -2.68 6.12 38.62
CA LEU A 857 -3.74 6.36 37.64
C LEU A 857 -5.15 6.19 38.19
N LEU A 858 -5.45 5.13 38.95
CA LEU A 858 -6.77 4.94 39.55
C LEU A 858 -6.99 5.90 40.73
N LYS A 859 -5.96 6.09 41.56
CA LYS A 859 -6.02 6.96 42.75
C LYS A 859 -6.23 8.43 42.39
N ASN A 860 -5.59 8.92 41.32
CA ASN A 860 -5.68 10.30 40.85
C ASN A 860 -6.80 10.55 39.80
N SER A 861 -7.58 9.53 39.42
CA SER A 861 -8.74 9.72 38.54
C SER A 861 -10.08 9.81 39.30
N CYS A 862 -10.14 9.28 40.52
CA CYS A 862 -11.36 9.26 41.33
C CYS A 862 -11.55 10.52 42.19
N GLY A 863 -10.52 11.35 42.31
CA GLY A 863 -10.67 12.78 42.53
C GLY A 863 -10.19 13.49 41.26
N LEU A 864 -11.07 14.28 40.62
CA LEU A 864 -10.82 14.87 39.29
C LEU A 864 -9.64 15.87 39.21
N LEU A 865 -8.92 16.11 40.31
CA LEU A 865 -7.91 17.15 40.49
C LEU A 865 -6.82 16.72 41.49
N VAL A 866 -5.70 16.15 41.03
CA VAL A 866 -4.38 16.35 41.67
C VAL A 866 -3.27 16.31 40.61
N VAL A 867 -2.57 17.43 40.44
CA VAL A 867 -1.20 17.46 39.89
C VAL A 867 -0.28 17.83 41.07
N GLN A 868 0.75 17.04 41.33
CA GLN A 868 1.63 17.26 42.49
C GLN A 868 2.52 18.50 42.28
N GLN A 869 2.75 19.25 43.37
CA GLN A 869 3.69 20.35 43.58
C GLN A 869 4.46 20.85 42.33
N MET A 870 4.02 21.98 41.77
CA MET A 870 4.83 22.82 40.90
C MET A 870 5.31 24.05 41.68
N GLN A 871 6.57 24.44 41.50
CA GLN A 871 7.13 25.64 42.14
C GLN A 871 6.55 26.93 41.53
N SER A 872 6.61 28.02 42.30
CA SER A 872 5.82 29.23 42.09
C SER A 872 6.13 30.00 40.80
N VAL A 873 5.20 29.94 39.83
CA VAL A 873 5.22 30.77 38.61
C VAL A 873 4.73 32.19 38.92
N GLY A 874 5.46 32.91 39.78
CA GLY A 874 5.17 34.31 40.17
C GLY A 874 3.94 34.52 41.08
N LEU A 875 3.17 33.47 41.37
CA LEU A 875 1.97 33.50 42.22
C LEU A 875 2.31 33.42 43.72
N THR A 876 3.18 34.31 44.21
CA THR A 876 3.70 34.30 45.60
C THR A 876 2.66 34.64 46.69
N HIS A 877 1.42 34.91 46.30
CA HIS A 877 0.28 35.17 47.20
C HIS A 877 -0.62 33.94 47.40
N ARG A 878 -0.31 32.80 46.77
CA ARG A 878 -1.05 31.54 46.93
C ARG A 878 -0.42 30.64 47.99
N GLU A 879 -1.24 29.79 48.60
CA GLU A 879 -0.79 28.73 49.50
C GLU A 879 -0.07 27.62 48.72
N GLU A 880 0.84 26.88 49.36
CA GLU A 880 1.50 25.74 48.71
C GLU A 880 0.47 24.64 48.38
N GLY A 881 0.35 24.30 47.09
CA GLY A 881 -0.64 23.35 46.60
C GLY A 881 -1.82 23.99 45.87
N ASP A 882 -2.07 25.29 46.04
CA ASP A 882 -3.09 26.03 45.29
C ASP A 882 -2.67 26.22 43.82
N LEU A 883 -3.14 25.31 42.96
CA LEU A 883 -2.90 25.34 41.52
C LEU A 883 -3.69 26.45 40.80
N GLY A 884 -4.59 27.16 41.49
CA GLY A 884 -5.54 28.08 40.89
C GLY A 884 -6.66 27.38 40.09
N PRO A 885 -7.42 28.13 39.26
CA PRO A 885 -8.61 27.64 38.56
C PRO A 885 -8.29 26.76 37.34
N VAL A 886 -7.68 25.60 37.57
CA VAL A 886 -7.26 24.61 36.55
C VAL A 886 -8.39 23.61 36.21
N TYR A 887 -8.05 22.53 35.48
CA TYR A 887 -8.92 21.51 34.88
C TYR A 887 -10.32 21.35 35.51
N GLY A 888 -10.45 20.63 36.63
CA GLY A 888 -11.74 20.32 37.25
C GLY A 888 -12.51 21.55 37.73
N PHE A 889 -11.84 22.64 38.14
CA PHE A 889 -12.51 23.90 38.46
C PHE A 889 -13.20 24.47 37.22
N GLN A 890 -12.51 24.52 36.08
CA GLN A 890 -13.13 24.95 34.83
C GLN A 890 -14.24 23.99 34.37
N TRP A 891 -14.15 22.69 34.67
CA TRP A 891 -15.18 21.72 34.30
C TRP A 891 -16.49 21.87 35.10
N ARG A 892 -16.41 22.19 36.40
CA ARG A 892 -17.58 22.30 37.29
C ARG A 892 -18.06 23.75 37.53
N HIS A 893 -17.16 24.72 37.34
CA HIS A 893 -17.35 26.13 37.70
C HIS A 893 -16.84 27.07 36.59
N PHE A 894 -17.10 26.75 35.31
CA PHE A 894 -16.56 27.54 34.19
C PHE A 894 -16.98 29.01 34.30
N GLY A 895 -15.99 29.91 34.28
CA GLY A 895 -16.22 31.36 34.41
C GLY A 895 -16.57 31.86 35.81
N ALA A 896 -16.50 31.03 36.86
CA ALA A 896 -16.61 31.49 38.24
C ALA A 896 -15.38 32.32 38.66
N GLU A 897 -15.58 33.29 39.56
CA GLU A 897 -14.46 34.03 40.15
C GLU A 897 -13.76 33.19 41.23
N TYR A 898 -12.54 32.73 40.90
CA TYR A 898 -11.66 32.01 41.83
C TYR A 898 -10.99 32.93 42.84
N THR A 899 -11.10 32.61 44.13
CA THR A 899 -10.32 33.23 45.21
C THR A 899 -9.12 32.33 45.55
N ASP A 900 -9.41 31.18 46.15
CA ASP A 900 -8.49 30.24 46.79
C ASP A 900 -9.02 28.80 46.66
N MET A 901 -8.26 27.81 47.15
CA MET A 901 -8.60 26.38 47.03
C MET A 901 -9.54 25.83 48.12
N HIS A 902 -9.86 26.62 49.15
CA HIS A 902 -10.71 26.19 50.29
C HIS A 902 -12.14 26.75 50.21
N ALA A 903 -12.36 27.81 49.42
CA ALA A 903 -13.67 28.40 49.20
C ALA A 903 -14.67 27.42 48.55
N ASP A 904 -15.93 27.48 48.99
CA ASP A 904 -17.02 26.74 48.35
C ASP A 904 -17.40 27.40 47.00
N TYR A 905 -17.43 26.60 45.93
CA TYR A 905 -17.83 27.01 44.59
C TYR A 905 -19.15 26.39 44.12
N THR A 906 -19.86 25.68 44.99
CA THR A 906 -21.16 25.06 44.70
C THR A 906 -22.13 26.09 44.10
N GLY A 907 -22.68 25.79 42.92
CA GLY A 907 -23.59 26.68 42.19
C GLY A 907 -22.95 27.93 41.56
N LYS A 908 -21.62 28.10 41.62
CA LYS A 908 -20.90 29.20 40.95
C LYS A 908 -20.37 28.75 39.58
N GLY A 909 -20.44 29.65 38.60
CA GLY A 909 -20.01 29.37 37.22
C GLY A 909 -20.96 28.43 36.48
N PHE A 910 -20.46 27.73 35.47
CA PHE A 910 -21.22 26.75 34.69
C PHE A 910 -20.61 25.34 34.81
N ASP A 911 -21.41 24.38 35.28
CA ASP A 911 -21.02 22.96 35.35
C ASP A 911 -21.19 22.30 33.97
N GLN A 912 -20.09 22.26 33.22
CA GLN A 912 -20.02 21.62 31.92
C GLN A 912 -20.18 20.10 32.02
N LEU A 913 -19.72 19.47 33.12
CA LEU A 913 -19.77 18.01 33.27
C LEU A 913 -21.21 17.54 33.48
N SER A 914 -21.98 18.20 34.36
CA SER A 914 -23.42 17.93 34.50
C SER A 914 -24.14 18.18 33.18
N ALA A 915 -23.94 19.36 32.58
CA ALA A 915 -24.64 19.73 31.34
C ALA A 915 -24.36 18.78 30.16
N ILE A 916 -23.19 18.13 30.13
CA ILE A 916 -22.88 17.07 29.14
C ILE A 916 -23.56 15.75 29.48
N ILE A 917 -23.56 15.32 30.75
CA ILE A 917 -24.26 14.11 31.20
C ILE A 917 -25.77 14.24 30.95
N ASP A 918 -26.35 15.40 31.24
CA ASP A 918 -27.75 15.71 30.99
C ASP A 918 -28.08 15.71 29.49
N LYS A 919 -27.16 16.17 28.63
CA LYS A 919 -27.29 16.05 27.18
C LYS A 919 -27.21 14.62 26.68
N ILE A 920 -26.21 13.84 27.12
CA ILE A 920 -26.07 12.42 26.73
C ILE A 920 -27.34 11.62 27.10
N LYS A 921 -27.99 11.96 28.22
CA LYS A 921 -29.22 11.30 28.68
C LYS A 921 -30.50 11.73 27.94
N ASN A 922 -30.62 13.00 27.53
CA ASN A 922 -31.89 13.59 27.07
C ASN A 922 -31.89 14.07 25.61
N ASP A 923 -30.72 14.31 25.02
CA ASP A 923 -30.51 14.84 23.66
C ASP A 923 -29.18 14.29 23.06
N PRO A 924 -29.04 12.95 22.92
CA PRO A 924 -27.76 12.30 22.57
C PRO A 924 -27.22 12.64 21.18
N ASP A 925 -28.07 13.13 20.27
CA ASP A 925 -27.68 13.59 18.93
C ASP A 925 -27.10 15.03 18.94
N ASP A 926 -27.06 15.71 20.09
CA ASP A 926 -26.56 17.09 20.16
C ASP A 926 -25.05 17.20 19.94
N ARG A 927 -24.70 17.85 18.83
CA ARG A 927 -23.31 18.06 18.40
C ARG A 927 -22.55 19.12 19.23
N ARG A 928 -22.99 19.45 20.45
CA ARG A 928 -22.42 20.47 21.34
C ARG A 928 -22.02 19.93 22.72
N MET A 929 -21.98 18.60 22.90
CA MET A 929 -21.44 17.93 24.09
C MET A 929 -19.92 18.13 24.22
N ILE A 930 -19.49 19.33 24.64
CA ILE A 930 -18.08 19.79 24.65
C ILE A 930 -17.70 20.25 26.06
N LEU A 931 -16.61 19.69 26.59
CA LEU A 931 -16.01 19.98 27.89
C LEU A 931 -14.72 20.78 27.68
N SER A 932 -14.63 22.01 28.19
CA SER A 932 -13.45 22.88 28.05
C SER A 932 -12.76 23.16 29.39
N ALA A 933 -11.43 23.03 29.42
CA ALA A 933 -10.59 23.61 30.47
C ALA A 933 -10.00 24.97 30.06
N TRP A 934 -10.15 25.40 28.80
CA TRP A 934 -9.46 26.58 28.26
C TRP A 934 -10.29 27.85 28.45
N ASN A 935 -10.01 28.57 29.54
CA ASN A 935 -10.59 29.87 29.85
C ASN A 935 -9.51 30.97 29.75
N PRO A 936 -9.49 31.78 28.67
CA PRO A 936 -8.48 32.83 28.45
C PRO A 936 -8.36 33.85 29.59
N SER A 937 -9.45 34.16 30.29
CA SER A 937 -9.48 35.13 31.40
C SER A 937 -8.75 34.63 32.64
N ASP A 938 -8.69 33.30 32.83
CA ASP A 938 -8.10 32.67 34.01
C ASP A 938 -6.67 32.14 33.78
N LEU A 939 -6.15 32.13 32.54
CA LEU A 939 -4.81 31.57 32.23
C LEU A 939 -3.67 32.16 33.08
N LYS A 940 -3.80 33.42 33.54
CA LYS A 940 -2.82 34.09 34.42
C LYS A 940 -2.97 33.75 35.90
N LYS A 941 -4.08 33.11 36.30
CA LYS A 941 -4.38 32.69 37.68
C LYS A 941 -3.94 31.25 37.98
N MET A 942 -3.76 30.45 36.92
CA MET A 942 -3.41 29.03 36.94
C MET A 942 -1.90 28.80 37.10
N ALA A 943 -1.49 27.83 37.92
CA ALA A 943 -0.08 27.43 38.05
C ALA A 943 0.49 26.82 36.75
N LEU A 944 -0.34 26.16 35.95
CA LEU A 944 0.01 25.67 34.60
C LEU A 944 -1.22 25.74 33.67
N PRO A 945 -1.16 26.42 32.51
CA PRO A 945 -2.22 26.42 31.52
C PRO A 945 -2.59 25.01 31.04
N PRO A 946 -3.87 24.62 30.98
CA PRO A 946 -4.33 23.27 30.62
C PRO A 946 -3.68 22.67 29.37
N CYS A 947 -3.13 21.46 29.49
CA CYS A 947 -2.50 20.74 28.37
C CYS A 947 -3.55 20.04 27.49
N HIS A 948 -4.37 19.17 28.09
CA HIS A 948 -5.63 18.69 27.49
C HIS A 948 -6.69 19.77 27.73
N MET A 949 -7.05 20.48 26.65
CA MET A 949 -7.72 21.77 26.75
C MET A 949 -9.22 21.71 26.48
N PHE A 950 -9.68 20.75 25.67
CA PHE A 950 -11.10 20.41 25.55
C PHE A 950 -11.29 18.96 25.10
N ALA A 951 -12.48 18.41 25.34
CA ALA A 951 -12.95 17.15 24.79
C ALA A 951 -14.38 17.28 24.26
N GLN A 952 -14.73 16.50 23.25
CA GLN A 952 -16.06 16.39 22.68
C GLN A 952 -16.56 14.95 22.77
N PHE A 953 -17.82 14.78 23.17
CA PHE A 953 -18.48 13.48 23.24
C PHE A 953 -19.43 13.28 22.04
N TYR A 954 -19.66 12.02 21.70
CA TYR A 954 -20.53 11.60 20.59
C TYR A 954 -21.21 10.28 20.97
N VAL A 955 -22.53 10.20 20.80
CA VAL A 955 -23.32 8.99 21.05
C VAL A 955 -23.74 8.39 19.71
N GLU A 956 -23.54 7.08 19.54
CA GLU A 956 -23.94 6.36 18.34
C GLU A 956 -24.19 4.88 18.66
N ASN A 957 -25.30 4.31 18.17
CA ASN A 957 -25.65 2.88 18.37
C ASN A 957 -25.68 2.41 19.85
N GLY A 958 -25.92 3.31 20.81
CA GLY A 958 -25.86 3.00 22.25
C GLY A 958 -24.45 3.02 22.86
N GLU A 959 -23.45 3.51 22.11
CA GLU A 959 -22.07 3.68 22.55
C GLU A 959 -21.70 5.16 22.70
N LEU A 960 -20.95 5.50 23.75
CA LEU A 960 -20.37 6.82 23.97
C LEU A 960 -18.90 6.83 23.54
N SER A 961 -18.54 7.72 22.62
CA SER A 961 -17.16 7.99 22.21
C SER A 961 -16.71 9.39 22.63
N CYS A 962 -15.40 9.59 22.78
CA CYS A 962 -14.78 10.84 23.21
C CYS A 962 -13.59 11.21 22.32
N GLN A 963 -13.56 12.44 21.82
CA GLN A 963 -12.39 13.03 21.18
C GLN A 963 -11.81 14.15 22.06
N MET A 964 -10.59 13.97 22.55
CA MET A 964 -9.88 14.97 23.35
C MET A 964 -8.80 15.67 22.53
N TYR A 965 -8.70 17.00 22.64
CA TYR A 965 -7.64 17.80 22.04
C TYR A 965 -6.62 18.30 23.08
N GLN A 966 -5.37 17.90 22.88
CA GLN A 966 -4.23 18.24 23.73
C GLN A 966 -3.27 19.18 22.99
N ARG A 967 -3.18 20.45 23.40
CA ARG A 967 -2.31 21.45 22.77
C ARG A 967 -0.81 21.14 22.87
N SER A 968 -0.42 20.35 23.87
CA SER A 968 0.95 20.13 24.31
C SER A 968 1.06 18.77 24.99
N ALA A 969 1.84 17.85 24.41
CA ALA A 969 1.82 16.44 24.75
C ALA A 969 3.24 15.85 24.84
N ASP A 970 3.69 15.64 26.07
CA ASP A 970 4.90 14.88 26.39
C ASP A 970 4.62 13.38 26.15
N LEU A 971 5.26 12.80 25.14
CA LEU A 971 5.16 11.38 24.81
C LEU A 971 5.86 10.46 25.83
N GLY A 972 6.84 10.95 26.59
CA GLY A 972 7.55 10.19 27.60
C GLY A 972 6.69 9.89 28.82
N LEU A 973 6.07 10.93 29.39
CA LEU A 973 5.31 10.84 30.64
C LEU A 973 3.81 11.13 30.49
N GLY A 974 3.45 12.20 29.77
CA GLY A 974 2.08 12.75 29.75
C GLY A 974 1.08 11.91 28.98
N VAL A 975 1.34 11.68 27.68
CA VAL A 975 0.40 11.00 26.75
C VAL A 975 -0.11 9.65 27.29
N PRO A 976 0.74 8.75 27.83
CA PRO A 976 0.26 7.49 28.41
C PRO A 976 -0.76 7.66 29.54
N PHE A 977 -0.57 8.66 30.40
CA PHE A 977 -1.52 9.02 31.46
C PHE A 977 -2.79 9.63 30.86
N ASN A 978 -2.65 10.52 29.86
CA ASN A 978 -3.79 11.19 29.23
C ASN A 978 -4.69 10.22 28.45
N ILE A 979 -4.13 9.20 27.80
CA ILE A 979 -4.88 8.12 27.14
C ILE A 979 -5.74 7.37 28.16
N ALA A 980 -5.15 6.87 29.24
CA ALA A 980 -5.87 6.13 30.27
C ALA A 980 -6.92 7.01 30.99
N SER A 981 -6.58 8.25 31.32
CA SER A 981 -7.46 9.19 32.04
C SER A 981 -8.74 9.52 31.25
N TYR A 982 -8.64 9.89 29.96
CA TYR A 982 -9.84 10.20 29.17
C TYR A 982 -10.60 8.95 28.73
N SER A 983 -9.92 7.81 28.55
CA SER A 983 -10.61 6.52 28.38
C SER A 983 -11.46 6.17 29.60
N LEU A 984 -10.93 6.38 30.81
CA LEU A 984 -11.63 6.13 32.06
C LEU A 984 -12.82 7.08 32.26
N LEU A 985 -12.64 8.38 32.00
CA LEU A 985 -13.73 9.36 32.01
C LEU A 985 -14.84 8.98 31.03
N THR A 986 -14.48 8.47 29.84
CA THR A 986 -15.46 8.01 28.84
C THR A 986 -16.25 6.80 29.35
N CYS A 987 -15.59 5.81 29.98
CA CYS A 987 -16.26 4.67 30.60
C CYS A 987 -17.18 5.08 31.78
N MET A 988 -16.75 6.04 32.60
CA MET A 988 -17.55 6.60 33.70
C MET A 988 -18.80 7.30 33.20
N ILE A 989 -18.66 8.22 32.23
CA ILE A 989 -19.80 8.95 31.65
C ILE A 989 -20.75 7.97 30.92
N ALA A 990 -20.22 6.95 30.23
CA ALA A 990 -21.04 5.90 29.61
C ALA A 990 -21.90 5.15 30.66
N GLN A 991 -21.28 4.66 31.74
CA GLN A 991 -21.99 3.87 32.77
C GLN A 991 -23.11 4.66 33.49
N VAL A 992 -22.89 5.95 33.76
CA VAL A 992 -23.91 6.81 34.43
C VAL A 992 -25.01 7.28 33.48
N CYS A 993 -24.84 7.09 32.17
CA CYS A 993 -25.85 7.36 31.13
C CYS A 993 -26.45 6.09 30.52
N ASP A 994 -26.18 4.91 31.09
CA ASP A 994 -26.62 3.60 30.60
C ASP A 994 -26.19 3.27 29.14
N LEU A 995 -25.05 3.82 28.72
CA LEU A 995 -24.40 3.55 27.44
C LEU A 995 -23.19 2.61 27.58
N LEU A 996 -22.77 2.02 26.46
CA LEU A 996 -21.51 1.28 26.35
C LEU A 996 -20.34 2.22 26.05
N PRO A 997 -19.10 1.92 26.46
CA PRO A 997 -17.93 2.69 26.05
C PRO A 997 -17.52 2.36 24.61
N GLY A 998 -17.48 3.36 23.74
CA GLY A 998 -17.13 3.26 22.33
C GLY A 998 -15.63 3.44 22.08
N ASP A 999 -15.24 4.61 21.55
CA ASP A 999 -13.85 4.94 21.20
C ASP A 999 -13.31 6.14 21.97
N PHE A 1000 -12.01 6.12 22.24
CA PHE A 1000 -11.25 7.31 22.62
C PHE A 1000 -10.35 7.77 21.46
N VAL A 1001 -10.49 9.03 21.02
CA VAL A 1001 -9.66 9.68 20.00
C VAL A 1001 -8.80 10.76 20.67
N HIS A 1002 -7.50 10.67 20.52
CA HIS A 1002 -6.53 11.63 21.06
C HIS A 1002 -5.99 12.49 19.93
N ALA A 1003 -6.51 13.71 19.79
CA ALA A 1003 -5.98 14.71 18.87
C ALA A 1003 -4.92 15.56 19.59
N ILE A 1004 -3.78 15.79 18.94
CA ILE A 1004 -2.61 16.43 19.56
C ILE A 1004 -2.14 17.60 18.70
N GLY A 1005 -1.96 18.76 19.34
CA GLY A 1005 -1.27 19.93 18.81
C GLY A 1005 0.23 19.68 18.74
N ASP A 1006 1.01 20.19 19.69
CA ASP A 1006 2.43 19.91 19.80
C ASP A 1006 2.69 18.56 20.49
N ALA A 1007 3.07 17.56 19.70
CA ALA A 1007 3.46 16.22 20.15
C ALA A 1007 4.98 16.14 20.25
N HIS A 1008 5.54 15.99 21.46
CA HIS A 1008 6.99 16.04 21.67
C HIS A 1008 7.58 14.98 22.59
N VAL A 1009 8.86 14.71 22.36
CA VAL A 1009 9.76 13.93 23.21
C VAL A 1009 10.83 14.89 23.73
N TYR A 1010 10.99 14.99 25.05
CA TYR A 1010 12.13 15.71 25.63
C TYR A 1010 13.45 15.02 25.27
N SER A 1011 14.51 15.80 25.04
CA SER A 1011 15.83 15.27 24.64
C SER A 1011 16.40 14.28 25.67
N THR A 1012 16.08 14.48 26.96
CA THR A 1012 16.43 13.58 28.06
C THR A 1012 15.63 12.26 28.09
N HIS A 1013 14.51 12.18 27.37
CA HIS A 1013 13.66 10.98 27.29
C HIS A 1013 13.93 10.11 26.06
N VAL A 1014 14.70 10.58 25.07
CA VAL A 1014 14.95 9.85 23.81
C VAL A 1014 15.48 8.44 24.08
N ARG A 1015 16.59 8.29 24.80
CA ARG A 1015 17.18 6.98 25.14
C ARG A 1015 16.23 6.09 25.98
N PRO A 1016 15.58 6.58 27.05
CA PRO A 1016 14.51 5.86 27.74
C PRO A 1016 13.35 5.40 26.84
N LEU A 1017 13.00 6.16 25.79
CA LEU A 1017 11.97 5.77 24.83
C LEU A 1017 12.48 4.79 23.76
N GLU A 1018 13.75 4.87 23.36
CA GLU A 1018 14.40 3.86 22.51
C GLU A 1018 14.44 2.49 23.21
N GLU A 1019 14.64 2.46 24.54
CA GLU A 1019 14.47 1.24 25.36
C GLU A 1019 13.00 0.76 25.35
N GLN A 1020 12.03 1.67 25.48
CA GLN A 1020 10.60 1.34 25.39
C GLN A 1020 10.24 0.75 24.02
N LEU A 1021 10.84 1.24 22.93
CA LEU A 1021 10.62 0.76 21.56
C LEU A 1021 11.18 -0.66 21.30
N GLN A 1022 12.07 -1.19 22.14
CA GLN A 1022 12.52 -2.60 22.05
C GLN A 1022 11.55 -3.58 22.75
N LYS A 1023 10.63 -3.07 23.58
CA LYS A 1023 9.71 -3.91 24.36
C LYS A 1023 8.47 -4.22 23.52
N GLN A 1024 8.15 -5.51 23.38
CA GLN A 1024 6.95 -5.95 22.67
C GLN A 1024 5.71 -5.64 23.53
N PRO A 1025 4.62 -5.08 22.95
CA PRO A 1025 3.34 -5.00 23.64
C PRO A 1025 2.86 -6.37 24.15
N LYS A 1026 2.08 -6.32 25.22
CA LYS A 1026 1.29 -7.41 25.77
C LYS A 1026 -0.19 -7.00 25.73
N PRO A 1027 -1.16 -7.92 25.86
CA PRO A 1027 -2.57 -7.58 25.92
C PRO A 1027 -2.88 -6.44 26.90
N PHE A 1028 -3.65 -5.46 26.45
CA PHE A 1028 -4.20 -4.43 27.33
C PHE A 1028 -5.07 -5.07 28.44
N PRO A 1029 -5.08 -4.49 29.66
CA PRO A 1029 -5.93 -4.96 30.74
C PRO A 1029 -7.42 -4.77 30.41
N VAL A 1030 -8.28 -5.47 31.15
CA VAL A 1030 -9.73 -5.20 31.14
C VAL A 1030 -10.07 -4.36 32.37
N LEU A 1031 -10.66 -3.18 32.16
CA LEU A 1031 -11.25 -2.40 33.24
C LEU A 1031 -12.60 -3.01 33.63
N LYS A 1032 -12.78 -3.35 34.91
CA LYS A 1032 -14.10 -3.49 35.53
C LYS A 1032 -14.41 -2.24 36.34
N MET A 1033 -15.69 -1.94 36.46
CA MET A 1033 -16.23 -0.85 37.27
C MET A 1033 -17.37 -1.36 38.14
N ASN A 1034 -17.60 -0.75 39.30
CA ASN A 1034 -18.74 -1.03 40.15
C ASN A 1034 -20.05 -0.65 39.44
N PRO A 1035 -20.91 -1.61 39.04
CA PRO A 1035 -22.08 -1.34 38.22
C PRO A 1035 -23.20 -0.60 38.96
N LEU A 1036 -23.11 -0.50 40.29
CA LEU A 1036 -24.07 0.21 41.14
C LEU A 1036 -23.88 1.74 41.11
N LYS A 1037 -22.75 2.23 40.58
CA LYS A 1037 -22.45 3.66 40.48
C LYS A 1037 -23.16 4.27 39.26
N LYS A 1038 -24.14 5.13 39.54
CA LYS A 1038 -25.03 5.79 38.56
C LYS A 1038 -24.98 7.33 38.59
N ASP A 1039 -24.14 7.87 39.46
CA ASP A 1039 -23.77 9.27 39.52
C ASP A 1039 -22.25 9.41 39.33
N ILE A 1040 -21.81 10.48 38.67
CA ILE A 1040 -20.42 10.70 38.26
C ILE A 1040 -19.53 11.06 39.46
N ASP A 1041 -20.06 11.77 40.45
CA ASP A 1041 -19.34 12.20 41.65
C ASP A 1041 -19.31 11.11 42.73
N SER A 1042 -20.13 10.05 42.58
CA SER A 1042 -20.19 8.92 43.49
C SER A 1042 -19.02 7.91 43.40
N PHE A 1043 -18.17 7.99 42.36
CA PHE A 1043 -17.07 7.03 42.12
C PHE A 1043 -15.86 7.25 43.04
N VAL A 1044 -15.30 6.17 43.58
CA VAL A 1044 -14.08 6.16 44.40
C VAL A 1044 -13.08 5.12 43.90
N ALA A 1045 -11.80 5.22 44.30
CA ALA A 1045 -10.71 4.38 43.77
C ALA A 1045 -10.91 2.85 43.95
N SER A 1046 -11.75 2.42 44.89
CA SER A 1046 -12.12 1.01 45.09
C SER A 1046 -13.22 0.50 44.16
N ASP A 1047 -13.87 1.37 43.37
CA ASP A 1047 -14.88 0.97 42.37
C ASP A 1047 -14.26 0.44 41.06
N PHE A 1048 -12.92 0.43 40.93
CA PHE A 1048 -12.22 0.14 39.68
C PHE A 1048 -11.21 -1.01 39.85
N GLU A 1049 -11.30 -2.04 39.01
CA GLU A 1049 -10.40 -3.20 38.99
C GLU A 1049 -9.76 -3.36 37.60
N LEU A 1050 -8.43 -3.32 37.52
CA LEU A 1050 -7.67 -3.54 36.27
C LEU A 1050 -7.24 -5.00 36.15
N VAL A 1051 -8.03 -5.80 35.43
CA VAL A 1051 -7.82 -7.25 35.31
C VAL A 1051 -6.75 -7.57 34.27
N GLY A 1052 -5.68 -8.22 34.69
CA GLY A 1052 -4.63 -8.74 33.79
C GLY A 1052 -3.56 -7.74 33.37
N TYR A 1053 -3.37 -6.64 34.10
CA TYR A 1053 -2.30 -5.67 33.83
C TYR A 1053 -0.91 -6.22 34.22
N ASP A 1054 -0.19 -6.79 33.25
CA ASP A 1054 1.21 -7.23 33.37
C ASP A 1054 2.11 -6.42 32.41
N PRO A 1055 2.41 -5.14 32.67
CA PRO A 1055 3.34 -4.38 31.83
C PRO A 1055 4.78 -4.86 31.98
N HIS A 1056 5.68 -4.37 31.12
CA HIS A 1056 7.12 -4.44 31.35
C HIS A 1056 7.56 -3.50 32.49
N ASN A 1057 8.73 -3.77 33.07
CA ASN A 1057 9.30 -2.96 34.15
C ASN A 1057 9.28 -1.45 33.84
N LYS A 1058 9.07 -0.64 34.89
CA LYS A 1058 9.13 0.82 34.84
C LYS A 1058 10.44 1.29 34.20
N ILE A 1059 10.36 2.30 33.35
CA ILE A 1059 11.51 3.02 32.80
C ILE A 1059 11.51 4.40 33.47
N GLU A 1060 12.63 4.79 34.06
CA GLU A 1060 12.74 6.10 34.71
C GLU A 1060 12.89 7.22 33.68
N MET A 1061 12.02 8.22 33.77
CA MET A 1061 12.03 9.43 32.96
C MET A 1061 11.75 10.60 33.91
N LYS A 1062 12.66 11.57 34.03
CA LYS A 1062 12.47 12.73 34.89
C LYS A 1062 11.50 13.72 34.23
N MET A 1063 10.56 14.26 34.99
CA MET A 1063 9.72 15.37 34.53
C MET A 1063 10.58 16.60 34.27
N ALA A 1064 10.34 17.29 33.16
CA ALA A 1064 10.91 18.60 32.90
C ALA A 1064 10.03 19.67 33.58
N ILE A 1065 10.63 20.46 34.47
CA ILE A 1065 9.93 21.44 35.33
C ILE A 1065 9.89 22.80 34.64
#